data_AF-A0A8C4N623-F1
#
_entry.id   AF-A0A8C4N623-F1
#
_cell.length_a   1.000
_cell.length_b   1.000
_cell.length_c   1.000
_cell.angle_alpha   90.00
_cell.angle_beta   90.00
_cell.angle_gamma   90.00
#
_symmetry.space_group_name_H-M   'P 1'
#
loop_
_entity.id
_entity.type
_entity.pdbx_description
1 polymer ?
#
loop_
_entity_poly.entity_id
_entity_poly.type
_entity_poly.pdbx_seq_one_letter_code
_entity_poly.pdbx_strand_id
1 'polypeptide(L)'
;MDSETAVEDQHKFTSDDYAAEAMASDMDLWVMFDGRNTPHSELQPWLEAHRPSVLLRDGDPDKGLEPIGWIAVSGSKTGDLLSDKSVDVVGLQESWERLQQAGVPVTFSAVKRLALDHECLCGKWLLHLDSGFKELLRDLKVFGSKAERKRSSDNVVGQSSKKAKTESDTVMLGHTTDRSSIDNGSELVFERDVKSEEDETREQVESVAAERACQDTLHEASPFSAVCTVCLGIMQQFCEASFIEELGNKVKKSGFEFGSVVVSVSFPAQLAVREHAACLILEEACRAEDPHSWKSDLVSLKEAYKWVVYEGLSECLGVPVEGKSPFEVNVNFTHEETKEECHFLASLFPGCFKPAKNKQSLFTRMAVSKALARIGEDQFRSNSSCPPKPMSMPCRAQKISCSHGPIYVAGRYNKFSRSLPQTPWIIDGERRMDSSVEELISEPLMQGFAAEGFNFSSSGREDVDVRTLGQGRPFAVELLNPRRTATGSEMVHKLQLQINGASNKIGVRDLQVVTRDSLLFMKQGEEEKTKLYSALVWSERELQLKDVELLNSTKELQLDQKTPLRVLHRRPLAVRPRVVHTIHADLVDAHQLRLQLRTQAGTYIKEFVHGDFGRTQPNLGSLLNTCADILELDVESVDVNWPPPVNDTPATEANPQQNCLDEGV
;
A
#
# COMPACT_ATOMS: atom_id res chain seq x y z
N MET A 1 -26.74 17.55 -73.91
CA MET A 1 -25.36 17.19 -73.53
C MET A 1 -24.90 18.30 -72.63
N ASP A 2 -24.80 18.04 -71.33
CA ASP A 2 -23.55 18.22 -70.59
C ASP A 2 -23.76 17.77 -69.15
N SER A 3 -22.73 17.06 -68.69
CA SER A 3 -22.58 16.33 -67.44
C SER A 3 -22.19 17.25 -66.30
N GLU A 4 -22.84 17.13 -65.15
CA GLU A 4 -22.27 17.58 -63.88
C GLU A 4 -21.89 16.39 -63.00
N THR A 5 -20.66 16.49 -62.52
CA THR A 5 -19.79 15.48 -61.95
C THR A 5 -20.02 15.32 -60.45
N ALA A 6 -20.14 14.08 -60.00
CA ALA A 6 -20.05 13.73 -58.59
C ALA A 6 -18.61 13.94 -58.11
N VAL A 7 -18.43 14.76 -57.08
CA VAL A 7 -17.17 14.89 -56.33
C VAL A 7 -17.23 13.87 -55.19
N GLU A 8 -16.56 12.74 -55.36
CA GLU A 8 -16.22 11.83 -54.26
C GLU A 8 -15.04 12.42 -53.47
N ASP A 9 -15.29 12.78 -52.22
CA ASP A 9 -14.27 13.25 -51.29
C ASP A 9 -13.53 12.03 -50.70
N GLN A 10 -12.42 11.65 -51.32
CA GLN A 10 -11.53 10.61 -50.79
C GLN A 10 -10.62 11.22 -49.71
N HIS A 11 -11.02 11.12 -48.45
CA HIS A 11 -10.11 11.31 -47.31
C HIS A 11 -8.97 10.28 -47.39
N LYS A 12 -7.76 10.73 -47.76
CA LYS A 12 -6.54 9.92 -47.68
C LYS A 12 -6.02 9.93 -46.23
N PHE A 13 -6.14 8.79 -45.55
CA PHE A 13 -5.47 8.52 -44.28
C PHE A 13 -3.94 8.66 -44.43
N THR A 14 -3.29 9.22 -43.42
CA THR A 14 -1.82 9.36 -43.35
C THR A 14 -1.17 8.04 -42.95
N SER A 15 0.16 7.93 -43.09
CA SER A 15 0.91 6.75 -42.59
C SER A 15 0.75 6.56 -41.09
N ASP A 16 0.55 7.65 -40.34
CA ASP A 16 0.36 7.63 -38.90
C ASP A 16 -1.04 7.15 -38.53
N ASP A 17 -2.06 7.50 -39.32
CA ASP A 17 -3.42 6.97 -39.17
C ASP A 17 -3.46 5.47 -39.44
N TYR A 18 -2.81 5.00 -40.51
CA TYR A 18 -2.70 3.57 -40.80
C TYR A 18 -1.87 2.82 -39.73
N ALA A 19 -0.84 3.45 -39.16
CA ALA A 19 -0.08 2.86 -38.07
C ALA A 19 -0.89 2.81 -36.76
N ALA A 20 -1.69 3.83 -36.46
CA ALA A 20 -2.60 3.86 -35.33
C ALA A 20 -3.71 2.81 -35.49
N GLU A 21 -4.28 2.68 -36.68
CA GLU A 21 -5.30 1.68 -37.02
C GLU A 21 -4.72 0.26 -37.00
N ALA A 22 -3.50 0.05 -37.50
CA ALA A 22 -2.78 -1.22 -37.41
C ALA A 22 -2.48 -1.60 -35.94
N MET A 23 -2.07 -0.65 -35.09
CA MET A 23 -1.84 -0.91 -33.66
C MET A 23 -3.14 -1.10 -32.87
N ALA A 24 -4.25 -0.48 -33.29
CA ALA A 24 -5.56 -0.69 -32.68
C ALA A 24 -6.20 -2.03 -33.10
N SER A 25 -5.84 -2.53 -34.29
CA SER A 25 -6.29 -3.83 -34.80
C SER A 25 -5.41 -5.01 -34.35
N ASP A 26 -4.17 -4.74 -33.90
CA ASP A 26 -3.25 -5.71 -33.29
C ASP A 26 -3.58 -5.97 -31.80
N MET A 27 -4.84 -6.31 -31.52
CA MET A 27 -5.26 -6.77 -30.20
C MET A 27 -5.32 -8.29 -30.16
N ASP A 28 -4.73 -8.88 -29.12
CA ASP A 28 -4.78 -10.33 -28.90
C ASP A 28 -6.22 -10.86 -28.95
N LEU A 29 -6.39 -12.07 -29.49
CA LEU A 29 -7.70 -12.68 -29.73
C LEU A 29 -8.52 -12.80 -28.45
N TRP A 30 -9.84 -12.59 -28.57
CA TRP A 30 -10.79 -12.82 -27.50
C TRP A 30 -11.48 -14.16 -27.71
N VAL A 31 -11.56 -14.95 -26.65
CA VAL A 31 -12.40 -16.15 -26.62
C VAL A 31 -13.77 -15.75 -26.10
N MET A 32 -14.76 -15.64 -26.99
CA MET A 32 -16.08 -15.09 -26.68
C MET A 32 -17.19 -16.14 -26.76
N PHE A 33 -18.03 -16.22 -25.73
CA PHE A 33 -19.35 -16.85 -25.79
C PHE A 33 -20.40 -15.75 -26.01
N ASP A 34 -21.01 -15.73 -27.19
CA ASP A 34 -22.06 -14.76 -27.52
C ASP A 34 -23.43 -15.41 -27.31
N GLY A 35 -24.10 -15.09 -26.19
CA GLY A 35 -25.44 -15.60 -25.86
C GLY A 35 -26.56 -15.07 -26.75
N ARG A 36 -26.27 -14.16 -27.70
CA ARG A 36 -27.23 -13.75 -28.76
C ARG A 36 -27.26 -14.78 -29.90
N ASN A 37 -26.13 -15.40 -30.18
CA ASN A 37 -25.91 -16.27 -31.34
C ASN A 37 -25.71 -17.74 -30.94
N THR A 38 -25.48 -18.03 -29.66
CA THR A 38 -25.16 -19.38 -29.16
C THR A 38 -26.18 -19.83 -28.12
N PRO A 39 -26.81 -21.01 -28.28
CA PRO A 39 -27.77 -21.53 -27.31
C PRO A 39 -27.17 -21.68 -25.90
N HIS A 40 -27.93 -21.34 -24.87
CA HIS A 40 -27.48 -21.44 -23.47
C HIS A 40 -27.07 -22.88 -23.06
N SER A 41 -27.64 -23.91 -23.69
CA SER A 41 -27.24 -25.31 -23.48
C SER A 41 -25.76 -25.57 -23.78
N GLU A 42 -25.14 -24.74 -24.62
CA GLU A 42 -23.73 -24.85 -25.02
C GLU A 42 -22.78 -24.08 -24.10
N LEU A 43 -23.30 -23.23 -23.21
CA LEU A 43 -22.48 -22.43 -22.28
C LEU A 43 -21.63 -23.31 -21.36
N GLN A 44 -22.21 -24.38 -20.81
CA GLN A 44 -21.50 -25.26 -19.89
C GLN A 44 -20.37 -26.05 -20.59
N PRO A 45 -20.61 -26.72 -21.73
CA PRO A 45 -19.53 -27.29 -22.54
C PRO A 45 -18.45 -26.26 -22.94
N TRP A 46 -18.86 -25.05 -23.31
CA TRP A 46 -17.93 -23.99 -23.73
C TRP A 46 -17.03 -23.52 -22.58
N LEU A 47 -17.57 -23.32 -21.37
CA LEU A 47 -16.82 -22.96 -20.16
C LEU A 47 -15.84 -24.06 -19.74
N GLU A 48 -16.15 -25.32 -20.02
CA GLU A 48 -15.26 -26.45 -19.74
C GLU A 48 -14.10 -26.54 -20.73
N ALA A 49 -14.34 -26.21 -22.00
CA ALA A 49 -13.31 -26.16 -23.04
C ALA A 49 -12.38 -24.93 -22.91
N HIS A 50 -12.90 -23.79 -22.47
CA HIS A 50 -12.20 -22.50 -22.43
C HIS A 50 -11.89 -22.03 -21.02
N ARG A 51 -11.45 -22.95 -20.15
CA ARG A 51 -11.15 -22.63 -18.75
C ARG A 51 -10.01 -21.61 -18.66
N PRO A 52 -10.13 -20.58 -17.81
CA PRO A 52 -9.05 -19.61 -17.57
C PRO A 52 -7.76 -20.23 -17.00
N SER A 53 -7.81 -21.47 -16.49
CA SER A 53 -6.62 -22.19 -16.03
C SER A 53 -5.87 -22.94 -17.15
N VAL A 54 -6.46 -23.04 -18.35
CA VAL A 54 -5.94 -23.83 -19.49
C VAL A 54 -5.48 -22.91 -20.62
N LEU A 55 -6.24 -21.86 -20.90
CA LEU A 55 -5.85 -20.85 -21.89
C LEU A 55 -4.66 -20.03 -21.36
N LEU A 56 -3.86 -19.46 -22.25
CA LEU A 56 -2.65 -18.73 -21.89
C LEU A 56 -2.59 -17.38 -22.57
N ARG A 57 -2.21 -16.35 -21.79
CA ARG A 57 -2.09 -14.97 -22.27
C ARG A 57 -1.18 -14.84 -23.49
N ASP A 58 -0.08 -15.59 -23.48
CA ASP A 58 0.97 -15.57 -24.50
C ASP A 58 0.88 -16.78 -25.47
N GLY A 59 -0.13 -17.63 -25.32
CA GLY A 59 -0.21 -18.91 -26.03
C GLY A 59 0.79 -19.97 -25.53
N ASP A 60 0.81 -21.12 -26.20
CA ASP A 60 1.80 -22.19 -26.02
C ASP A 60 2.08 -22.80 -27.40
N PRO A 61 3.17 -22.37 -28.07
CA PRO A 61 3.50 -22.83 -29.42
C PRO A 61 3.71 -24.33 -29.50
N ASP A 62 4.22 -24.96 -28.44
CA ASP A 62 4.48 -26.40 -28.37
C ASP A 62 3.18 -27.22 -28.30
N LYS A 63 2.07 -26.57 -27.93
CA LYS A 63 0.71 -27.16 -27.90
C LYS A 63 -0.23 -26.59 -28.96
N GLY A 64 0.27 -25.73 -29.86
CA GLY A 64 -0.55 -25.06 -30.89
C GLY A 64 -1.61 -24.13 -30.32
N LEU A 65 -1.40 -23.55 -29.14
CA LEU A 65 -2.32 -22.59 -28.51
C LEU A 65 -1.90 -21.16 -28.85
N GLU A 66 -2.81 -20.39 -29.45
CA GLU A 66 -2.60 -18.99 -29.79
C GLU A 66 -2.71 -18.06 -28.55
N PRO A 67 -2.10 -16.86 -28.57
CA PRO A 67 -2.26 -15.86 -27.52
C PRO A 67 -3.71 -15.40 -27.38
N ILE A 68 -4.23 -15.39 -26.14
CA ILE A 68 -5.60 -14.96 -25.84
C ILE A 68 -5.55 -13.77 -24.88
N GLY A 69 -6.12 -12.65 -25.30
CA GLY A 69 -6.20 -11.43 -24.49
C GLY A 69 -7.26 -11.52 -23.39
N TRP A 70 -8.45 -11.99 -23.74
CA TRP A 70 -9.60 -12.04 -22.84
C TRP A 70 -10.51 -13.23 -23.11
N ILE A 71 -11.16 -13.73 -22.05
CA ILE A 71 -12.28 -14.67 -22.14
C ILE A 71 -13.55 -13.89 -21.79
N ALA A 72 -14.50 -13.79 -22.71
CA ALA A 72 -15.69 -12.97 -22.58
C ALA A 72 -16.97 -13.80 -22.72
N VAL A 73 -18.01 -13.46 -21.94
CA VAL A 73 -19.35 -14.00 -22.07
C VAL A 73 -20.33 -12.84 -22.17
N SER A 74 -21.05 -12.75 -23.29
CA SER A 74 -22.09 -11.76 -23.51
C SER A 74 -23.49 -12.36 -23.33
N GLY A 75 -24.37 -11.61 -22.67
CA GLY A 75 -25.76 -12.01 -22.43
C GLY A 75 -26.67 -11.85 -23.67
N SER A 76 -27.87 -12.41 -23.64
CA SER A 76 -28.82 -12.33 -24.76
C SER A 76 -29.45 -10.94 -24.96
N LYS A 77 -29.28 -10.00 -24.02
CA LYS A 77 -29.86 -8.64 -24.04
C LYS A 77 -28.83 -7.50 -24.16
N THR A 78 -27.58 -7.82 -24.45
CA THR A 78 -26.49 -6.83 -24.52
C THR A 78 -26.50 -6.00 -25.81
N GLY A 79 -27.15 -6.50 -26.87
CA GLY A 79 -27.28 -5.80 -28.15
C GLY A 79 -28.04 -4.47 -28.05
N ASP A 80 -29.13 -4.40 -27.28
CA ASP A 80 -30.05 -3.25 -27.29
C ASP A 80 -29.52 -1.99 -26.57
N LEU A 81 -28.35 -2.05 -25.91
CA LEU A 81 -27.79 -0.92 -25.13
C LEU A 81 -26.45 -0.38 -25.69
N LEU A 82 -25.76 -1.15 -26.54
CA LEU A 82 -24.54 -0.69 -27.22
C LEU A 82 -24.78 -0.25 -28.67
N SER A 83 -25.99 -0.48 -29.21
CA SER A 83 -26.29 -0.27 -30.62
C SER A 83 -26.92 1.08 -30.97
N ASP A 84 -26.98 2.10 -30.10
CA ASP A 84 -27.60 3.37 -30.52
C ASP A 84 -27.17 4.65 -29.76
N LYS A 85 -26.05 4.65 -29.03
CA LYS A 85 -25.48 5.90 -28.50
C LYS A 85 -23.97 5.94 -28.69
N SER A 86 -23.51 6.82 -29.55
CA SER A 86 -22.09 7.10 -29.75
C SER A 86 -21.52 7.75 -28.49
N VAL A 87 -20.77 6.98 -27.72
CA VAL A 87 -19.96 7.50 -26.61
C VAL A 87 -18.86 8.39 -27.18
N ASP A 88 -18.72 9.61 -26.67
CA ASP A 88 -17.73 10.59 -27.16
C ASP A 88 -16.38 10.42 -26.45
N VAL A 89 -15.69 9.31 -26.73
CA VAL A 89 -14.39 9.01 -26.12
C VAL A 89 -13.31 10.00 -26.59
N VAL A 90 -13.40 10.50 -27.82
CA VAL A 90 -12.44 11.45 -28.39
C VAL A 90 -12.56 12.81 -27.69
N GLY A 91 -13.77 13.36 -27.57
CA GLY A 91 -13.98 14.61 -26.83
C GLY A 91 -13.62 14.47 -25.35
N LEU A 92 -13.82 13.30 -24.73
CA LEU A 92 -13.37 13.04 -23.36
C LEU A 92 -11.84 13.17 -23.25
N GLN A 93 -11.08 12.61 -24.19
CA GLN A 93 -9.62 12.69 -24.21
C GLN A 93 -9.16 14.15 -24.35
N GLU A 94 -9.75 14.91 -25.27
CA GLU A 94 -9.41 16.32 -25.45
C GLU A 94 -9.73 17.18 -24.22
N SER A 95 -10.89 16.98 -23.61
CA SER A 95 -11.29 17.70 -22.39
C SER A 95 -10.43 17.31 -21.19
N TRP A 96 -9.96 16.06 -21.13
CA TRP A 96 -9.01 15.60 -20.13
C TRP A 96 -7.63 16.27 -20.30
N GLU A 97 -7.10 16.34 -21.52
CA GLU A 97 -5.84 17.02 -21.81
C GLU A 97 -5.92 18.51 -21.46
N ARG A 98 -7.03 19.19 -21.78
CA ARG A 98 -7.30 20.57 -21.37
C ARG A 98 -7.31 20.74 -19.85
N LEU A 99 -7.91 19.80 -19.11
CA LEU A 99 -7.91 19.82 -17.64
C LEU A 99 -6.49 19.70 -17.07
N GLN A 100 -5.65 18.84 -17.66
CA GLN A 100 -4.25 18.68 -17.24
C GLN A 100 -3.41 19.93 -17.54
N GLN A 101 -3.61 20.56 -18.70
CA GLN A 101 -2.90 21.78 -19.08
C GLN A 101 -3.29 23.00 -18.24
N ALA A 102 -4.52 23.03 -17.71
CA ALA A 102 -5.02 24.14 -16.88
C ALA A 102 -4.40 24.20 -15.47
N GLY A 103 -3.64 23.19 -15.05
CA GLY A 103 -2.95 23.17 -13.75
C GLY A 103 -3.89 23.11 -12.53
N VAL A 104 -5.16 22.79 -12.73
CA VAL A 104 -6.17 22.66 -11.67
C VAL A 104 -6.07 21.27 -11.03
N PRO A 105 -6.25 21.12 -9.69
CA PRO A 105 -6.26 19.82 -9.05
C PRO A 105 -7.32 18.88 -9.64
N VAL A 106 -6.89 17.69 -10.05
CA VAL A 106 -7.79 16.64 -10.55
C VAL A 106 -8.54 16.03 -9.38
N THR A 107 -9.83 16.35 -9.27
CA THR A 107 -10.73 15.81 -8.24
C THR A 107 -11.69 14.78 -8.82
N PHE A 108 -12.24 13.92 -7.96
CA PHE A 108 -13.29 12.97 -8.36
C PHE A 108 -14.48 13.68 -9.03
N SER A 109 -14.88 14.85 -8.53
CA SER A 109 -15.97 15.64 -9.10
C SER A 109 -15.66 16.13 -10.51
N ALA A 110 -14.42 16.51 -10.81
CA ALA A 110 -13.99 16.90 -12.15
C ALA A 110 -14.04 15.71 -13.12
N VAL A 111 -13.52 14.55 -12.71
CA VAL A 111 -13.57 13.31 -13.51
C VAL A 111 -15.01 12.86 -13.74
N LYS A 112 -15.86 12.92 -12.71
CA LYS A 112 -17.29 12.59 -12.80
C LYS A 112 -18.01 13.50 -13.79
N ARG A 113 -17.69 14.81 -13.80
CA ARG A 113 -18.27 15.77 -14.73
C ARG A 113 -17.85 15.48 -16.17
N LEU A 114 -16.55 15.24 -16.42
CA LEU A 114 -16.06 14.84 -17.74
C LEU A 114 -16.76 13.57 -18.26
N ALA A 115 -16.94 12.55 -17.40
CA ALA A 115 -17.66 11.34 -17.78
C ALA A 115 -19.14 11.59 -18.12
N LEU A 116 -19.80 12.53 -17.43
CA LEU A 116 -21.18 12.94 -17.71
C LEU A 116 -21.29 13.76 -19.01
N ASP A 117 -20.35 14.67 -19.25
CA ASP A 117 -20.35 15.58 -20.40
C ASP A 117 -20.14 14.82 -21.72
N HIS A 118 -19.37 13.72 -21.68
CA HIS A 118 -19.03 12.90 -22.85
C HIS A 118 -19.75 11.54 -22.91
N GLU A 119 -20.81 11.35 -22.10
CA GLU A 119 -21.62 10.13 -22.01
C GLU A 119 -20.81 8.83 -21.75
N CYS A 120 -19.63 8.94 -21.16
CA CYS A 120 -18.74 7.83 -20.78
C CYS A 120 -19.14 7.22 -19.42
N LEU A 121 -20.35 6.66 -19.36
CA LEU A 121 -21.01 6.27 -18.09
C LEU A 121 -20.94 4.77 -17.77
N CYS A 122 -20.27 3.98 -18.59
CA CYS A 122 -20.09 2.56 -18.35
C CYS A 122 -18.98 2.31 -17.32
N GLY A 123 -19.16 1.30 -16.47
CA GLY A 123 -18.21 0.95 -15.42
C GLY A 123 -18.06 -0.57 -15.28
N LYS A 124 -17.06 -0.98 -14.51
CA LYS A 124 -16.74 -2.40 -14.26
C LYS A 124 -16.41 -2.66 -12.80
N TRP A 125 -16.88 -3.79 -12.30
CA TRP A 125 -16.41 -4.38 -11.06
C TRP A 125 -15.19 -5.23 -11.35
N LEU A 126 -14.13 -5.03 -10.56
CA LEU A 126 -12.89 -5.81 -10.64
C LEU A 126 -12.82 -6.78 -9.46
N LEU A 127 -12.62 -8.06 -9.74
CA LEU A 127 -12.40 -9.11 -8.74
C LEU A 127 -11.08 -9.82 -9.05
N HIS A 128 -10.24 -10.01 -8.03
CA HIS A 128 -9.04 -10.84 -8.09
C HIS A 128 -9.30 -12.14 -7.31
N LEU A 129 -9.03 -13.30 -7.92
CA LEU A 129 -9.31 -14.63 -7.39
C LEU A 129 -8.06 -15.51 -7.48
N ASP A 130 -7.71 -16.28 -6.46
CA ASP A 130 -6.50 -17.12 -6.47
C ASP A 130 -6.55 -18.22 -7.56
N SER A 131 -5.43 -18.42 -8.27
CA SER A 131 -5.32 -19.45 -9.31
C SER A 131 -5.43 -20.86 -8.71
N GLY A 132 -6.25 -21.71 -9.34
CA GLY A 132 -6.33 -23.15 -9.03
C GLY A 132 -7.54 -23.61 -8.22
N PHE A 133 -8.53 -22.76 -7.91
CA PHE A 133 -9.71 -23.19 -7.18
C PHE A 133 -10.88 -23.62 -8.09
N LYS A 134 -11.48 -24.79 -7.80
CA LYS A 134 -12.67 -25.35 -8.46
C LYS A 134 -13.94 -24.47 -8.35
N GLU A 135 -13.85 -23.25 -7.81
CA GLU A 135 -14.99 -22.37 -7.55
C GLU A 135 -15.23 -21.26 -8.60
N LEU A 136 -14.28 -21.00 -9.51
CA LEU A 136 -14.48 -20.00 -10.60
C LEU A 136 -15.71 -20.33 -11.48
N LEU A 137 -15.94 -21.63 -11.75
CA LEU A 137 -17.10 -22.13 -12.49
C LEU A 137 -18.42 -22.08 -11.68
N ARG A 138 -18.33 -22.07 -10.35
CA ARG A 138 -19.50 -21.94 -9.46
C ARG A 138 -19.96 -20.49 -9.40
N ASP A 139 -19.03 -19.55 -9.36
CA ASP A 139 -19.35 -18.13 -9.36
C ASP A 139 -19.88 -17.66 -10.71
N LEU A 140 -19.30 -18.10 -11.84
CA LEU A 140 -19.90 -17.87 -13.17
C LEU A 140 -21.33 -18.47 -13.28
N LYS A 141 -21.61 -19.61 -12.63
CA LYS A 141 -22.98 -20.16 -12.50
C LYS A 141 -23.91 -19.28 -11.67
N VAL A 142 -23.44 -18.71 -10.55
CA VAL A 142 -24.24 -17.81 -9.68
C VAL A 142 -24.49 -16.46 -10.35
N PHE A 143 -23.58 -15.99 -11.20
CA PHE A 143 -23.74 -14.73 -11.93
C PHE A 143 -24.54 -14.90 -13.22
N GLY A 144 -24.36 -15.98 -13.98
CA GLY A 144 -25.20 -16.31 -15.14
C GLY A 144 -26.67 -16.53 -14.76
N SER A 145 -26.95 -17.19 -13.62
CA SER A 145 -28.31 -17.38 -13.12
C SER A 145 -28.95 -16.13 -12.48
N LYS A 146 -28.14 -15.15 -12.03
CA LYS A 146 -28.64 -13.83 -11.57
C LYS A 146 -28.83 -12.83 -12.70
N ALA A 147 -28.09 -12.95 -13.81
CA ALA A 147 -28.24 -12.11 -15.00
C ALA A 147 -29.64 -12.26 -15.64
N GLU A 148 -30.23 -13.47 -15.58
CA GLU A 148 -31.61 -13.69 -16.05
C GLU A 148 -32.68 -12.98 -15.21
N ARG A 149 -32.42 -12.67 -13.94
CA ARG A 149 -33.47 -12.21 -13.00
C ARG A 149 -33.50 -10.73 -12.71
N LYS A 150 -32.56 -9.88 -13.18
CA LYS A 150 -32.79 -8.42 -13.11
C LYS A 150 -31.89 -7.44 -13.88
N ARG A 151 -30.82 -7.78 -14.60
CA ARG A 151 -29.92 -6.76 -15.22
C ARG A 151 -29.12 -7.31 -16.41
N SER A 152 -28.86 -6.45 -17.41
CA SER A 152 -27.92 -6.63 -18.52
C SER A 152 -26.47 -6.50 -18.03
N SER A 153 -25.63 -7.50 -18.27
CA SER A 153 -24.21 -7.51 -17.84
C SER A 153 -23.36 -8.33 -18.82
N ASP A 154 -22.19 -7.80 -19.18
CA ASP A 154 -21.11 -8.52 -19.85
C ASP A 154 -20.05 -8.93 -18.82
N ASN A 155 -19.55 -10.16 -18.91
CA ASN A 155 -18.55 -10.69 -17.99
C ASN A 155 -17.27 -11.04 -18.79
N VAL A 156 -16.13 -10.56 -18.31
CA VAL A 156 -14.84 -10.65 -19.00
C VAL A 156 -13.76 -11.08 -18.01
N VAL A 157 -13.03 -12.16 -18.27
CA VAL A 157 -11.98 -12.69 -17.41
C VAL A 157 -10.62 -12.48 -18.06
N GLY A 158 -9.72 -11.80 -17.35
CA GLY A 158 -8.35 -11.51 -17.78
C GLY A 158 -7.39 -12.51 -17.15
N GLN A 159 -6.51 -13.06 -17.98
CA GLN A 159 -5.51 -14.03 -17.53
C GLN A 159 -4.23 -13.35 -17.06
N SER A 160 -3.65 -13.85 -15.97
CA SER A 160 -2.30 -13.51 -15.53
C SER A 160 -1.25 -14.14 -16.45
N SER A 161 -0.17 -13.42 -16.72
CA SER A 161 1.02 -13.98 -17.38
C SER A 161 1.66 -15.01 -16.44
N LYS A 162 1.96 -16.20 -16.95
CA LYS A 162 2.62 -17.26 -16.17
C LYS A 162 4.06 -16.86 -15.88
N LYS A 163 4.35 -16.44 -14.65
CA LYS A 163 5.67 -16.56 -14.01
C LYS A 163 5.54 -16.48 -12.49
N ALA A 164 5.73 -17.64 -11.87
CA ALA A 164 5.93 -17.92 -10.44
C ALA A 164 4.75 -17.70 -9.47
N LYS A 165 4.08 -18.82 -9.13
CA LYS A 165 3.58 -19.23 -7.79
C LYS A 165 3.13 -18.15 -6.78
N THR A 166 2.33 -17.19 -7.21
CA THR A 166 1.22 -16.56 -6.47
C THR A 166 0.44 -15.77 -7.51
N GLU A 167 -0.34 -16.47 -8.33
CA GLU A 167 -1.07 -15.82 -9.43
C GLU A 167 -2.56 -15.84 -9.12
N SER A 168 -3.21 -14.70 -9.28
CA SER A 168 -4.65 -14.53 -9.11
C SER A 168 -5.26 -14.16 -10.47
N ASP A 169 -6.30 -14.86 -10.91
CA ASP A 169 -7.09 -14.53 -12.09
C ASP A 169 -7.96 -13.29 -11.81
N THR A 170 -8.04 -12.36 -12.76
CA THR A 170 -8.85 -11.14 -12.61
C THR A 170 -10.15 -11.27 -13.39
N VAL A 171 -11.28 -11.32 -12.69
CA VAL A 171 -12.62 -11.32 -13.29
C VAL A 171 -13.15 -9.89 -13.30
N MET A 172 -13.57 -9.42 -14.47
CA MET A 172 -14.22 -8.14 -14.68
C MET A 172 -15.71 -8.35 -14.99
N LEU A 173 -16.58 -7.64 -14.27
CA LEU A 173 -18.03 -7.66 -14.51
C LEU A 173 -18.48 -6.25 -14.92
N GLY A 174 -18.97 -6.08 -16.15
CA GLY A 174 -19.45 -4.80 -16.67
C GLY A 174 -20.92 -4.52 -16.28
N HIS A 175 -21.24 -3.27 -15.97
CA HIS A 175 -22.62 -2.81 -15.80
C HIS A 175 -22.81 -1.39 -16.34
N THR A 176 -23.95 -1.13 -16.99
CA THR A 176 -24.38 0.20 -17.46
C THR A 176 -25.43 0.79 -16.51
N THR A 177 -25.16 1.93 -15.89
CA THR A 177 -26.12 2.65 -15.03
C THR A 177 -26.84 3.76 -15.77
N ASP A 178 -28.17 3.84 -15.61
CA ASP A 178 -29.01 4.88 -16.19
C ASP A 178 -28.96 6.20 -15.40
N ARG A 179 -29.23 7.32 -16.11
CA ARG A 179 -29.09 8.72 -15.64
C ARG A 179 -29.85 9.04 -14.33
N SER A 180 -30.86 8.25 -13.98
CA SER A 180 -31.74 8.48 -12.81
C SER A 180 -31.19 7.98 -11.46
N SER A 181 -30.04 7.31 -11.42
CA SER A 181 -29.52 6.66 -10.21
C SER A 181 -28.44 7.46 -9.45
N ILE A 182 -28.09 8.66 -9.93
CA ILE A 182 -26.90 9.41 -9.47
C ILE A 182 -27.25 10.53 -8.46
N ASP A 183 -28.54 10.77 -8.18
CA ASP A 183 -28.98 12.04 -7.57
C ASP A 183 -29.25 12.03 -6.05
N ASN A 184 -28.84 11.00 -5.31
CA ASN A 184 -28.98 11.00 -3.84
C ASN A 184 -27.62 11.01 -3.15
N GLY A 185 -27.07 12.22 -2.98
CA GLY A 185 -25.94 12.51 -2.10
C GLY A 185 -26.36 13.47 -1.00
N SER A 186 -26.49 12.98 0.23
CA SER A 186 -26.72 13.79 1.43
C SER A 186 -25.42 14.49 1.86
N GLU A 187 -25.52 15.81 2.04
CA GLU A 187 -24.50 16.73 2.54
C GLU A 187 -23.94 16.36 3.92
N LEU A 188 -22.64 16.59 4.13
CA LEU A 188 -22.07 16.83 5.45
C LEU A 188 -21.10 18.03 5.42
N VAL A 189 -21.59 19.06 6.09
CA VAL A 189 -21.05 20.29 6.69
C VAL A 189 -19.52 20.38 6.89
N PHE A 190 -18.99 21.56 6.51
CA PHE A 190 -17.64 22.06 6.79
C PHE A 190 -17.46 22.52 8.24
N GLU A 191 -16.32 22.13 8.83
CA GLU A 191 -15.73 22.68 10.06
C GLU A 191 -15.38 24.17 9.90
N ARG A 192 -15.56 24.95 10.97
CA ARG A 192 -15.02 26.30 11.11
C ARG A 192 -13.87 26.30 12.11
N ASP A 193 -12.76 26.88 11.66
CA ASP A 193 -11.65 27.35 12.47
C ASP A 193 -12.10 28.33 13.57
N VAL A 194 -11.51 28.22 14.76
CA VAL A 194 -11.41 29.32 15.73
C VAL A 194 -9.98 29.35 16.28
N LYS A 195 -9.38 30.54 16.18
CA LYS A 195 -8.04 30.90 16.68
C LYS A 195 -8.03 31.19 18.19
N SER A 196 -6.80 31.11 18.69
CA SER A 196 -6.21 31.34 20.02
C SER A 196 -6.52 32.64 20.79
N GLU A 197 -6.58 32.44 22.11
CA GLU A 197 -5.92 33.16 23.25
C GLU A 197 -6.15 34.65 23.57
N GLU A 198 -6.46 34.89 24.86
CA GLU A 198 -5.96 35.90 25.85
C GLU A 198 -7.12 36.22 26.83
N ASP A 199 -7.17 35.67 28.05
CA ASP A 199 -6.47 35.98 29.34
C ASP A 199 -7.15 37.09 30.19
N GLU A 200 -7.00 36.95 31.52
CA GLU A 200 -7.41 37.83 32.64
C GLU A 200 -8.87 37.81 33.15
N THR A 201 -9.13 37.15 34.29
CA THR A 201 -9.17 37.82 35.62
C THR A 201 -9.57 36.87 36.76
N ARG A 202 -8.98 37.19 37.90
CA ARG A 202 -8.86 36.53 39.20
C ARG A 202 -10.03 36.91 40.12
N GLU A 203 -10.59 35.96 40.88
CA GLU A 203 -11.08 36.23 42.24
C GLU A 203 -11.26 34.95 43.08
N GLN A 204 -10.73 35.04 44.31
CA GLN A 204 -10.73 34.03 45.37
C GLN A 204 -11.92 34.27 46.30
N VAL A 205 -12.65 33.23 46.72
CA VAL A 205 -13.34 33.20 48.03
C VAL A 205 -13.32 31.79 48.60
N GLU A 206 -12.89 31.70 49.85
CA GLU A 206 -12.67 30.51 50.68
C GLU A 206 -13.97 29.90 51.27
N SER A 207 -13.86 28.61 51.59
CA SER A 207 -14.47 27.90 52.74
C SER A 207 -16.00 27.74 52.81
N VAL A 208 -16.45 26.50 53.03
CA VAL A 208 -17.03 26.01 54.30
C VAL A 208 -17.44 24.54 54.13
N ALA A 209 -17.07 23.74 55.13
CA ALA A 209 -17.33 22.32 55.28
C ALA A 209 -18.83 21.95 55.33
N ALA A 210 -19.15 20.78 54.78
CA ALA A 210 -20.31 19.99 55.20
C ALA A 210 -20.06 18.49 54.93
N GLU A 211 -19.24 17.88 55.78
CA GLU A 211 -19.43 16.49 56.14
C GLU A 211 -20.81 16.34 56.79
N ARG A 212 -21.67 15.48 56.23
CA ARG A 212 -22.74 14.82 56.98
C ARG A 212 -23.20 13.55 56.29
N ALA A 213 -22.73 12.44 56.88
CA ALA A 213 -23.49 11.26 57.24
C ALA A 213 -24.30 10.54 56.14
N CYS A 214 -23.73 9.44 55.66
CA CYS A 214 -24.50 8.20 55.51
C CYS A 214 -23.60 7.02 55.89
N GLN A 215 -23.37 6.85 57.20
CA GLN A 215 -23.08 5.55 57.78
C GLN A 215 -24.43 4.93 58.09
N ASP A 216 -24.84 3.93 57.32
CA ASP A 216 -25.66 2.83 57.83
C ASP A 216 -25.60 1.63 56.88
N THR A 217 -25.39 0.46 57.50
CA THR A 217 -25.35 -0.92 56.94
C THR A 217 -24.10 -1.36 56.19
N LEU A 218 -23.01 -1.54 56.94
CA LEU A 218 -22.05 -2.61 56.67
C LEU A 218 -22.73 -3.97 56.95
N HIS A 219 -23.46 -4.48 55.97
CA HIS A 219 -23.65 -5.92 55.86
C HIS A 219 -22.29 -6.52 55.47
N GLU A 220 -21.77 -7.41 56.31
CA GLU A 220 -20.68 -8.32 55.95
C GLU A 220 -21.10 -9.13 54.70
N ALA A 221 -20.73 -8.63 53.53
CA ALA A 221 -20.85 -9.37 52.28
C ALA A 221 -19.74 -10.40 52.22
N SER A 222 -20.13 -11.67 52.09
CA SER A 222 -19.30 -12.82 51.72
C SER A 222 -18.19 -12.44 50.70
N PRO A 223 -16.97 -13.00 50.81
CA PRO A 223 -15.90 -12.70 49.87
C PRO A 223 -16.32 -13.15 48.45
N PHE A 224 -16.04 -12.30 47.47
CA PHE A 224 -16.32 -12.43 46.03
C PHE A 224 -16.41 -13.87 45.48
N SER A 225 -17.58 -14.27 44.97
CA SER A 225 -17.77 -15.59 44.32
C SER A 225 -18.62 -15.57 43.04
N ALA A 226 -19.11 -14.42 42.58
CA ALA A 226 -19.92 -14.34 41.36
C ALA A 226 -19.19 -13.56 40.25
N VAL A 227 -19.11 -14.17 39.06
CA VAL A 227 -18.61 -13.52 37.85
C VAL A 227 -19.53 -12.33 37.52
N CYS A 228 -18.95 -11.14 37.33
CA CYS A 228 -19.71 -9.95 36.97
C CYS A 228 -20.52 -10.18 35.69
N THR A 229 -21.83 -9.94 35.73
CA THR A 229 -22.73 -10.19 34.59
C THR A 229 -22.50 -9.26 33.40
N VAL A 230 -21.79 -8.14 33.61
CA VAL A 230 -21.49 -7.15 32.55
C VAL A 230 -20.11 -7.40 31.95
N CYS A 231 -19.04 -7.34 32.76
CA CYS A 231 -17.67 -7.42 32.26
C CYS A 231 -17.10 -8.84 32.24
N LEU A 232 -17.82 -9.84 32.77
CA LEU A 232 -17.41 -11.25 32.80
C LEU A 232 -15.99 -11.45 33.37
N GLY A 233 -15.69 -10.82 34.50
CA GLY A 233 -14.40 -10.97 35.20
C GLY A 233 -13.27 -10.03 34.75
N ILE A 234 -13.46 -9.23 33.69
CA ILE A 234 -12.42 -8.29 33.20
C ILE A 234 -12.01 -7.29 34.29
N MET A 235 -12.95 -6.68 35.00
CA MET A 235 -12.67 -5.76 36.11
C MET A 235 -12.59 -6.47 37.48
N GLN A 236 -12.44 -7.80 37.49
CA GLN A 236 -12.25 -8.60 38.70
C GLN A 236 -10.82 -9.17 38.66
N GLN A 237 -10.67 -10.49 38.53
CA GLN A 237 -9.38 -11.19 38.47
C GLN A 237 -8.36 -10.65 37.45
N PHE A 238 -8.80 -10.04 36.34
CA PHE A 238 -7.89 -9.50 35.30
C PHE A 238 -7.42 -8.07 35.56
N CYS A 239 -7.86 -7.47 36.67
CA CYS A 239 -7.36 -6.21 37.20
C CYS A 239 -6.64 -6.39 38.55
N GLU A 240 -6.52 -7.63 39.04
CA GLU A 240 -5.79 -7.93 40.28
C GLU A 240 -4.27 -7.90 40.06
N ALA A 241 -3.54 -7.59 41.13
CA ALA A 241 -2.07 -7.53 41.11
C ALA A 241 -1.42 -8.82 40.59
N SER A 242 -2.01 -9.99 40.87
CA SER A 242 -1.53 -11.30 40.42
C SER A 242 -1.50 -11.43 38.88
N PHE A 243 -2.55 -10.96 38.19
CA PHE A 243 -2.60 -10.97 36.74
C PHE A 243 -1.68 -9.91 36.11
N ILE A 244 -1.59 -8.74 36.72
CA ILE A 244 -0.67 -7.69 36.28
C ILE A 244 0.78 -8.16 36.40
N GLU A 245 1.13 -8.86 37.48
CA GLU A 245 2.44 -9.49 37.65
C GLU A 245 2.69 -10.58 36.60
N GLU A 246 1.68 -11.41 36.27
CA GLU A 246 1.78 -12.39 35.18
C GLU A 246 2.08 -11.70 33.84
N LEU A 247 1.39 -10.59 33.55
CA LEU A 247 1.57 -9.79 32.35
C LEU A 247 3.01 -9.23 32.30
N GLY A 248 3.46 -8.59 33.37
CA GLY A 248 4.80 -8.04 33.47
C GLY A 248 5.89 -9.11 33.33
N ASN A 249 5.70 -10.27 33.94
CA ASN A 249 6.62 -11.41 33.82
C ASN A 249 6.69 -11.96 32.38
N LYS A 250 5.56 -12.03 31.68
CA LYS A 250 5.54 -12.42 30.25
C LYS A 250 6.26 -11.40 29.37
N VAL A 251 6.07 -10.11 29.64
CA VAL A 251 6.76 -9.02 28.93
C VAL A 251 8.27 -9.09 29.19
N LYS A 252 8.73 -9.23 30.44
CA LYS A 252 10.17 -9.36 30.76
C LYS A 252 10.82 -10.58 30.09
N LYS A 253 10.09 -11.69 29.95
CA LYS A 253 10.56 -12.91 29.28
C LYS A 253 10.54 -12.84 27.75
N SER A 254 9.95 -11.79 27.16
CA SER A 254 9.80 -11.66 25.71
C SER A 254 11.12 -11.34 24.98
N GLY A 255 12.11 -10.83 25.71
CA GLY A 255 13.44 -10.52 25.17
C GLY A 255 13.51 -9.27 24.27
N PHE A 256 12.50 -8.41 24.31
CA PHE A 256 12.53 -7.10 23.65
C PHE A 256 13.21 -6.05 24.54
N GLU A 257 13.98 -5.17 23.92
CA GLU A 257 14.38 -3.88 24.48
C GLU A 257 13.25 -2.87 24.24
N PHE A 258 12.92 -2.07 25.27
CA PHE A 258 11.89 -1.04 25.19
C PHE A 258 12.09 0.01 26.31
N GLY A 259 11.78 1.26 26.01
CA GLY A 259 11.84 2.37 26.98
C GLY A 259 10.47 2.80 27.52
N SER A 260 9.38 2.40 26.86
CA SER A 260 8.00 2.63 27.27
C SER A 260 7.10 1.54 26.66
N VAL A 261 5.86 1.40 27.12
CA VAL A 261 4.94 0.32 26.68
C VAL A 261 3.57 0.87 26.31
N VAL A 262 2.91 0.33 25.29
CA VAL A 262 1.48 0.52 25.06
C VAL A 262 0.72 -0.80 25.26
N VAL A 263 -0.37 -0.77 26.02
CA VAL A 263 -1.23 -1.95 26.21
C VAL A 263 -2.43 -1.89 25.28
N SER A 264 -2.53 -2.88 24.42
CA SER A 264 -3.60 -3.06 23.44
C SER A 264 -4.48 -4.22 23.87
N VAL A 265 -5.66 -3.88 24.37
CA VAL A 265 -6.62 -4.88 24.86
C VAL A 265 -7.76 -5.08 23.87
N SER A 266 -8.08 -6.35 23.61
CA SER A 266 -9.21 -6.79 22.80
C SER A 266 -10.19 -7.58 23.67
N PHE A 267 -11.43 -7.09 23.76
CA PHE A 267 -12.50 -7.74 24.53
C PHE A 267 -13.44 -8.54 23.61
N PRO A 268 -14.11 -9.58 24.15
CA PRO A 268 -15.15 -10.29 23.42
C PRO A 268 -16.23 -9.32 22.92
N ALA A 269 -16.63 -9.43 21.65
CA ALA A 269 -17.57 -8.48 21.05
C ALA A 269 -18.93 -8.47 21.76
N GLN A 270 -19.32 -9.61 22.33
CA GLN A 270 -20.55 -9.77 23.10
C GLN A 270 -20.58 -8.99 24.43
N LEU A 271 -19.44 -8.54 24.96
CA LEU A 271 -19.46 -7.63 26.11
C LEU A 271 -20.20 -6.33 25.78
N ALA A 272 -20.17 -5.86 24.52
CA ALA A 272 -20.93 -4.69 24.12
C ALA A 272 -22.46 -4.89 24.23
N VAL A 273 -22.96 -6.13 24.01
CA VAL A 273 -24.38 -6.47 24.19
C VAL A 273 -24.75 -6.37 25.68
N ARG A 274 -23.87 -6.86 26.56
CA ARG A 274 -24.06 -6.83 28.02
C ARG A 274 -23.96 -5.42 28.59
N GLU A 275 -22.98 -4.64 28.12
CA GLU A 275 -22.85 -3.20 28.41
C GLU A 275 -24.15 -2.47 28.03
N HIS A 276 -24.70 -2.73 26.84
CA HIS A 276 -25.95 -2.10 26.40
C HIS A 276 -27.15 -2.47 27.28
N ALA A 277 -27.30 -3.73 27.66
CA ALA A 277 -28.36 -4.15 28.60
C ALA A 277 -28.22 -3.48 29.97
N ALA A 278 -27.00 -3.35 30.49
CA ALA A 278 -26.75 -2.63 31.74
C ALA A 278 -27.10 -1.14 31.62
N CYS A 279 -26.76 -0.51 30.49
CA CYS A 279 -27.14 0.88 30.22
C CYS A 279 -28.66 1.07 30.23
N LEU A 280 -29.45 0.17 29.62
CA LEU A 280 -30.91 0.26 29.62
C LEU A 280 -31.50 0.21 31.04
N ILE A 281 -30.91 -0.60 31.93
CA ILE A 281 -31.33 -0.68 33.34
C ILE A 281 -31.00 0.62 34.08
N LEU A 282 -29.80 1.16 33.87
CA LEU A 282 -29.42 2.46 34.44
C LEU A 282 -30.31 3.58 33.90
N GLU A 283 -30.69 3.55 32.62
CA GLU A 283 -31.61 4.53 32.04
C GLU A 283 -32.97 4.47 32.75
N GLU A 284 -33.49 3.26 32.97
CA GLU A 284 -34.76 3.03 33.65
C GLU A 284 -34.72 3.53 35.11
N ALA A 285 -33.62 3.28 35.83
CA ALA A 285 -33.42 3.74 37.19
C ALA A 285 -33.24 5.28 37.29
N CYS A 286 -32.44 5.87 36.41
CA CYS A 286 -32.13 7.31 36.44
C CYS A 286 -33.25 8.20 35.88
N ARG A 287 -34.10 7.68 34.97
CA ARG A 287 -35.32 8.39 34.51
C ARG A 287 -36.23 8.80 35.68
N ALA A 288 -36.09 8.18 36.84
CA ALA A 288 -36.83 8.51 38.06
C ALA A 288 -36.28 9.73 38.83
N GLU A 289 -35.02 10.15 38.62
CA GLU A 289 -34.35 11.10 39.53
C GLU A 289 -33.70 12.35 38.87
N ASP A 290 -33.22 12.33 37.61
CA ASP A 290 -32.70 13.54 36.90
C ASP A 290 -32.67 13.35 35.35
N PRO A 291 -33.18 14.30 34.54
CA PRO A 291 -33.12 14.23 33.07
C PRO A 291 -31.74 14.52 32.42
N HIS A 292 -30.70 14.91 33.18
CA HIS A 292 -29.37 15.12 32.59
C HIS A 292 -28.79 13.82 32.03
N SER A 293 -28.21 13.90 30.82
CA SER A 293 -27.74 12.73 30.07
C SER A 293 -26.43 12.15 30.65
N TRP A 294 -26.54 11.41 31.75
CA TRP A 294 -25.45 10.66 32.40
C TRP A 294 -24.64 9.74 31.46
N LYS A 295 -25.15 9.46 30.26
CA LYS A 295 -24.47 8.66 29.23
C LYS A 295 -23.09 9.20 28.85
N SER A 296 -22.87 10.52 28.94
CA SER A 296 -21.55 11.13 28.68
C SER A 296 -20.53 10.80 29.75
N ASP A 297 -20.98 10.48 30.97
CA ASP A 297 -20.13 10.28 32.14
C ASP A 297 -19.78 8.80 32.34
N LEU A 298 -20.33 7.92 31.49
CA LEU A 298 -20.09 6.48 31.57
C LEU A 298 -18.68 6.14 31.05
N VAL A 299 -17.82 5.74 31.97
CA VAL A 299 -16.47 5.26 31.65
C VAL A 299 -16.56 3.95 30.88
N SER A 300 -15.89 3.85 29.74
CA SER A 300 -15.87 2.61 28.97
C SER A 300 -15.09 1.52 29.71
N LEU A 301 -15.51 0.25 29.57
CA LEU A 301 -14.77 -0.89 30.15
C LEU A 301 -13.29 -0.89 29.75
N LYS A 302 -12.97 -0.39 28.55
CA LYS A 302 -11.60 -0.31 28.06
C LYS A 302 -10.80 0.76 28.80
N GLU A 303 -11.38 1.92 29.08
CA GLU A 303 -10.71 2.96 29.87
C GLU A 303 -10.54 2.54 31.31
N ALA A 304 -11.60 2.01 31.95
CA ALA A 304 -11.52 1.54 33.33
C ALA A 304 -10.44 0.45 33.49
N TYR A 305 -10.37 -0.51 32.57
CA TYR A 305 -9.32 -1.54 32.57
C TYR A 305 -7.92 -0.92 32.42
N LYS A 306 -7.77 0.07 31.53
CA LYS A 306 -6.48 0.75 31.34
C LYS A 306 -6.05 1.52 32.58
N TRP A 307 -6.95 2.22 33.26
CA TRP A 307 -6.62 2.96 34.48
C TRP A 307 -5.99 2.05 35.54
N VAL A 308 -6.54 0.86 35.74
CA VAL A 308 -6.01 -0.10 36.73
C VAL A 308 -4.73 -0.76 36.25
N VAL A 309 -4.71 -1.25 35.00
CA VAL A 309 -3.57 -2.04 34.49
C VAL A 309 -2.35 -1.19 34.18
N TYR A 310 -2.51 0.06 33.75
CA TYR A 310 -1.39 0.91 33.34
C TYR A 310 -0.45 1.21 34.49
N GLU A 311 -0.98 1.60 35.64
CA GLU A 311 -0.20 1.92 36.84
C GLU A 311 0.56 0.68 37.31
N GLY A 312 -0.15 -0.43 37.57
CA GLY A 312 0.49 -1.66 38.04
C GLY A 312 1.50 -2.25 37.05
N LEU A 313 1.25 -2.15 35.74
CA LEU A 313 2.20 -2.63 34.74
C LEU A 313 3.43 -1.71 34.64
N SER A 314 3.24 -0.39 34.76
CA SER A 314 4.33 0.59 34.79
C SER A 314 5.27 0.32 35.96
N GLU A 315 4.72 0.10 37.16
CA GLU A 315 5.48 -0.27 38.35
C GLU A 315 6.19 -1.61 38.18
N CYS A 316 5.50 -2.62 37.64
CA CYS A 316 6.07 -3.95 37.43
C CYS A 316 7.26 -3.92 36.46
N LEU A 317 7.17 -3.12 35.39
CA LEU A 317 8.19 -3.07 34.33
C LEU A 317 9.28 -2.02 34.57
N GLY A 318 9.02 -1.01 35.41
CA GLY A 318 9.95 0.11 35.65
C GLY A 318 10.06 1.07 34.47
N VAL A 319 9.07 1.10 33.59
CA VAL A 319 9.00 1.98 32.40
C VAL A 319 7.59 2.55 32.24
N PRO A 320 7.43 3.76 31.68
CA PRO A 320 6.12 4.37 31.54
C PRO A 320 5.23 3.63 30.53
N VAL A 321 3.92 3.61 30.80
CA VAL A 321 2.89 3.12 29.87
C VAL A 321 2.30 4.30 29.10
N GLU A 322 2.55 4.36 27.79
CA GLU A 322 2.25 5.52 26.93
C GLU A 322 1.56 5.11 25.64
N GLY A 323 0.60 5.92 25.16
CA GLY A 323 -0.17 5.61 23.95
C GLY A 323 0.62 5.62 22.63
N LYS A 324 1.82 6.23 22.62
CA LYS A 324 2.69 6.35 21.44
C LYS A 324 3.94 5.45 21.50
N SER A 325 4.02 4.54 22.48
CA SER A 325 5.15 3.62 22.57
C SER A 325 5.25 2.78 21.29
N PRO A 326 6.47 2.57 20.75
CA PRO A 326 6.68 1.61 19.67
C PRO A 326 6.54 0.16 20.15
N PHE A 327 6.59 -0.12 21.45
CA PHE A 327 6.47 -1.47 22.00
C PHE A 327 5.04 -1.74 22.50
N GLU A 328 4.35 -2.67 21.84
CA GLU A 328 2.96 -3.03 22.11
C GLU A 328 2.85 -4.38 22.82
N VAL A 329 2.08 -4.38 23.91
CA VAL A 329 1.64 -5.58 24.62
C VAL A 329 0.17 -5.80 24.30
N ASN A 330 -0.12 -6.86 23.55
CA ASN A 330 -1.47 -7.22 23.16
C ASN A 330 -2.06 -8.25 24.13
N VAL A 331 -3.25 -7.97 24.66
CA VAL A 331 -4.01 -8.87 25.52
C VAL A 331 -5.37 -9.15 24.87
N ASN A 332 -5.57 -10.39 24.42
CA ASN A 332 -6.83 -10.81 23.82
C ASN A 332 -7.67 -11.63 24.80
N PHE A 333 -8.89 -11.16 25.07
CA PHE A 333 -9.87 -11.85 25.90
C PHE A 333 -10.95 -12.53 25.06
N THR A 334 -11.34 -13.72 25.49
CA THR A 334 -12.42 -14.51 24.87
C THR A 334 -13.39 -15.02 25.93
N HIS A 335 -14.64 -15.24 25.54
CA HIS A 335 -15.63 -15.88 26.41
C HIS A 335 -16.54 -16.79 25.60
N GLU A 336 -16.34 -18.11 25.74
CA GLU A 336 -16.99 -19.10 24.87
C GLU A 336 -18.48 -19.25 25.16
N GLU A 337 -18.89 -19.18 26.43
CA GLU A 337 -20.29 -19.39 26.86
C GLU A 337 -21.25 -18.31 26.30
N THR A 338 -20.72 -17.14 25.92
CA THR A 338 -21.52 -16.00 25.40
C THR A 338 -21.21 -15.63 23.96
N LYS A 339 -20.42 -16.43 23.23
CA LYS A 339 -20.03 -16.12 21.84
C LYS A 339 -21.23 -15.90 20.91
N GLU A 340 -22.36 -16.55 21.23
CA GLU A 340 -23.58 -16.50 20.43
C GLU A 340 -24.44 -15.24 20.70
N GLU A 341 -24.17 -14.48 21.76
CA GLU A 341 -25.01 -13.34 22.16
C GLU A 341 -25.07 -12.20 21.13
N CYS A 342 -24.12 -12.13 20.19
CA CYS A 342 -24.17 -11.15 19.10
C CYS A 342 -25.00 -11.59 17.90
N HIS A 343 -25.41 -12.86 17.79
CA HIS A 343 -25.92 -13.42 16.53
C HIS A 343 -27.25 -12.79 16.10
N PHE A 344 -28.12 -12.47 17.05
CA PHE A 344 -29.39 -11.80 16.74
C PHE A 344 -29.19 -10.46 16.03
N LEU A 345 -28.09 -9.75 16.32
CA LEU A 345 -27.78 -8.47 15.67
C LEU A 345 -27.44 -8.64 14.19
N ALA A 346 -26.85 -9.78 13.78
CA ALA A 346 -26.59 -10.06 12.37
C ALA A 346 -27.89 -10.30 11.60
N SER A 347 -28.89 -10.92 12.23
CA SER A 347 -30.21 -11.12 11.64
C SER A 347 -30.99 -9.81 11.51
N LEU A 348 -30.92 -8.93 12.51
CA LEU A 348 -31.61 -7.64 12.50
C LEU A 348 -30.91 -6.57 11.64
N PHE A 349 -29.58 -6.58 11.61
CA PHE A 349 -28.76 -5.55 10.95
C PHE A 349 -27.66 -6.15 10.07
N PRO A 350 -27.99 -6.95 9.04
CA PRO A 350 -27.00 -7.63 8.20
C PRO A 350 -26.01 -6.68 7.53
N GLY A 351 -26.43 -5.43 7.26
CA GLY A 351 -25.56 -4.39 6.69
C GLY A 351 -24.37 -3.99 7.58
N CYS A 352 -24.44 -4.24 8.90
CA CYS A 352 -23.36 -3.95 9.86
C CYS A 352 -22.28 -5.05 9.88
N PHE A 353 -22.59 -6.27 9.43
CA PHE A 353 -21.75 -7.46 9.57
C PHE A 353 -21.25 -7.97 8.21
N LYS A 354 -20.69 -7.07 7.40
CA LYS A 354 -20.11 -7.44 6.10
C LYS A 354 -18.78 -8.19 6.31
N PRO A 355 -18.57 -9.36 5.66
CA PRO A 355 -17.29 -10.05 5.71
C PRO A 355 -16.18 -9.14 5.18
N ALA A 356 -15.18 -8.83 6.01
CA ALA A 356 -13.96 -8.18 5.55
C ALA A 356 -12.99 -9.28 5.07
N LYS A 357 -12.31 -9.04 3.93
CA LYS A 357 -11.49 -10.06 3.23
C LYS A 357 -10.43 -10.78 4.08
N ASN A 358 -10.08 -10.29 5.27
CA ASN A 358 -9.00 -10.84 6.12
C ASN A 358 -9.37 -11.01 7.62
N LYS A 359 -10.65 -11.01 8.01
CA LYS A 359 -11.04 -11.17 9.43
C LYS A 359 -11.61 -12.56 9.74
N GLN A 360 -11.02 -13.23 10.73
CA GLN A 360 -11.45 -14.55 11.21
C GLN A 360 -12.84 -14.56 11.87
N SER A 361 -13.38 -13.40 12.27
CA SER A 361 -14.70 -13.29 12.91
C SER A 361 -15.53 -12.18 12.28
N LEU A 362 -16.80 -12.51 11.97
CA LEU A 362 -17.82 -11.58 11.50
C LEU A 362 -18.22 -10.56 12.60
N PHE A 363 -18.12 -10.95 13.87
CA PHE A 363 -18.57 -10.18 15.03
C PHE A 363 -17.42 -9.40 15.65
N THR A 364 -16.99 -8.32 14.99
CA THR A 364 -16.06 -7.36 15.62
C THR A 364 -16.82 -6.47 16.60
N ARG A 365 -16.19 -6.05 17.70
CA ARG A 365 -16.80 -5.14 18.69
C ARG A 365 -17.37 -3.87 18.02
N MET A 366 -16.64 -3.30 17.05
CA MET A 366 -17.11 -2.14 16.27
C MET A 366 -18.40 -2.41 15.49
N ALA A 367 -18.51 -3.57 14.83
CA ALA A 367 -19.73 -3.95 14.09
C ALA A 367 -20.92 -4.14 15.04
N VAL A 368 -20.68 -4.78 16.20
CA VAL A 368 -21.68 -4.98 17.25
C VAL A 368 -22.14 -3.64 17.82
N SER A 369 -21.23 -2.73 18.19
CA SER A 369 -21.58 -1.40 18.69
C SER A 369 -22.38 -0.59 17.67
N LYS A 370 -22.05 -0.66 16.37
CA LYS A 370 -22.85 -0.01 15.31
C LYS A 370 -24.26 -0.59 15.18
N ALA A 371 -24.44 -1.89 15.39
CA ALA A 371 -25.76 -2.51 15.38
C ALA A 371 -26.57 -2.12 16.63
N LEU A 372 -25.94 -2.12 17.81
CA LEU A 372 -26.56 -1.70 19.07
C LEU A 372 -26.96 -0.21 19.09
N ALA A 373 -26.24 0.66 18.38
CA ALA A 373 -26.64 2.06 18.23
C ALA A 373 -27.94 2.26 17.41
N ARG A 374 -28.37 1.23 16.67
CA ARG A 374 -29.55 1.28 15.78
C ARG A 374 -30.75 0.50 16.30
N ILE A 375 -30.56 -0.33 17.32
CA ILE A 375 -31.63 -1.17 17.87
C ILE A 375 -32.51 -0.35 18.82
N GLY A 376 -33.82 -0.51 18.70
CA GLY A 376 -34.77 0.06 19.66
C GLY A 376 -34.82 -0.76 20.95
N GLU A 377 -35.20 -0.13 22.07
CA GLU A 377 -35.26 -0.76 23.40
C GLU A 377 -36.11 -2.04 23.42
N ASP A 378 -37.35 -1.97 22.92
CA ASP A 378 -38.27 -3.14 22.87
C ASP A 378 -37.71 -4.28 22.03
N GLN A 379 -37.08 -3.94 20.90
CA GLN A 379 -36.46 -4.91 20.00
C GLN A 379 -35.24 -5.58 20.66
N PHE A 380 -34.46 -4.82 21.43
CA PHE A 380 -33.35 -5.38 22.22
C PHE A 380 -33.86 -6.33 23.31
N ARG A 381 -34.82 -5.89 24.14
CA ARG A 381 -35.39 -6.69 25.24
C ARG A 381 -36.10 -7.96 24.76
N SER A 382 -36.62 -7.96 23.53
CA SER A 382 -37.23 -9.15 22.90
C SER A 382 -36.21 -10.18 22.42
N ASN A 383 -34.96 -9.78 22.15
CA ASN A 383 -33.93 -10.63 21.53
C ASN A 383 -32.74 -10.93 22.47
N SER A 384 -32.60 -10.19 23.57
CA SER A 384 -31.50 -10.30 24.52
C SER A 384 -32.01 -10.22 25.96
N SER A 385 -31.24 -10.77 26.91
CA SER A 385 -31.58 -10.73 28.33
C SER A 385 -31.21 -9.37 28.94
N CYS A 386 -32.16 -8.72 29.59
CA CYS A 386 -31.99 -7.47 30.31
C CYS A 386 -32.70 -7.60 31.67
N PRO A 387 -31.99 -7.82 32.79
CA PRO A 387 -30.52 -7.79 32.96
C PRO A 387 -29.74 -8.92 32.27
N PRO A 388 -28.43 -8.70 32.00
CA PRO A 388 -27.54 -9.76 31.54
C PRO A 388 -27.56 -10.98 32.45
N LYS A 389 -27.60 -12.17 31.86
CA LYS A 389 -27.61 -13.44 32.61
C LYS A 389 -26.27 -13.65 33.35
N PRO A 390 -26.29 -14.14 34.60
CA PRO A 390 -25.09 -14.61 35.28
C PRO A 390 -24.43 -15.75 34.49
N MET A 391 -23.10 -15.75 34.45
CA MET A 391 -22.29 -16.79 33.79
C MET A 391 -21.47 -17.54 34.83
N SER A 392 -21.19 -18.80 34.54
CA SER A 392 -20.44 -19.68 35.46
C SER A 392 -18.94 -19.43 35.41
N MET A 393 -18.43 -19.05 34.24
CA MET A 393 -17.00 -18.84 34.00
C MET A 393 -16.72 -17.36 33.67
N PRO A 394 -15.57 -16.82 34.10
CA PRO A 394 -15.09 -15.52 33.65
C PRO A 394 -14.52 -15.60 32.23
N CYS A 395 -14.19 -14.44 31.65
CA CYS A 395 -13.38 -14.35 30.43
C CYS A 395 -12.08 -15.14 30.57
N ARG A 396 -11.48 -15.49 29.44
CA ARG A 396 -10.15 -16.09 29.37
C ARG A 396 -9.21 -15.17 28.60
N ALA A 397 -8.07 -14.83 29.19
CA ALA A 397 -6.95 -14.24 28.46
C ALA A 397 -6.30 -15.33 27.58
N GLN A 398 -6.49 -15.26 26.26
CA GLN A 398 -6.11 -16.32 25.34
C GLN A 398 -4.61 -16.29 25.02
N LYS A 399 -4.12 -15.14 24.54
CA LYS A 399 -2.73 -14.92 24.15
C LYS A 399 -2.32 -13.53 24.59
N ILE A 400 -1.22 -13.48 25.34
CA ILE A 400 -0.46 -12.26 25.58
C ILE A 400 0.69 -12.31 24.57
N SER A 401 0.78 -11.30 23.72
CA SER A 401 1.88 -11.19 22.75
C SER A 401 2.51 -9.82 22.84
N CYS A 402 3.81 -9.77 22.57
CA CYS A 402 4.59 -8.55 22.53
C CYS A 402 5.10 -8.34 21.11
N SER A 403 5.09 -7.10 20.66
CA SER A 403 5.64 -6.71 19.37
C SER A 403 6.25 -5.33 19.46
N HIS A 404 7.29 -5.09 18.67
CA HIS A 404 7.91 -3.79 18.53
C HIS A 404 7.63 -3.22 17.14
N GLY A 405 7.36 -1.92 17.09
CA GLY A 405 7.24 -1.16 15.86
C GLY A 405 8.53 -1.22 15.05
N PRO A 406 8.45 -1.05 13.72
CA PRO A 406 9.63 -1.17 12.87
C PRO A 406 10.67 -0.09 13.19
N ILE A 407 11.95 -0.44 13.01
CA ILE A 407 13.06 0.50 12.99
C ILE A 407 13.51 0.65 11.53
N TYR A 408 13.72 1.88 11.09
CA TYR A 408 14.16 2.17 9.72
C TYR A 408 15.64 2.56 9.73
N VAL A 409 16.45 1.86 8.95
CA VAL A 409 17.87 2.18 8.74
C VAL A 409 18.05 2.59 7.28
N ALA A 410 18.66 3.75 7.03
CA ALA A 410 18.91 4.25 5.68
C ALA A 410 20.40 4.52 5.47
N GLY A 411 20.82 4.53 4.21
CA GLY A 411 22.18 4.86 3.81
C GLY A 411 22.27 5.03 2.29
N ARG A 412 23.50 5.02 1.77
CA ARG A 412 23.75 4.89 0.33
C ARG A 412 24.61 3.67 0.04
N TYR A 413 24.26 2.93 -1.02
CA TYR A 413 25.07 1.81 -1.47
C TYR A 413 25.79 2.14 -2.79
N ASN A 414 27.05 1.77 -2.88
CA ASN A 414 27.70 1.48 -4.15
C ASN A 414 27.55 0.01 -4.50
N LYS A 415 27.55 -0.24 -5.80
CA LYS A 415 27.57 -1.57 -6.37
C LYS A 415 28.71 -1.64 -7.37
N PHE A 416 29.70 -2.48 -7.08
CA PHE A 416 30.91 -2.60 -7.89
C PHE A 416 30.83 -3.79 -8.87
N SER A 417 29.98 -4.78 -8.57
CA SER A 417 29.79 -5.97 -9.40
C SER A 417 28.84 -5.71 -10.59
N ARG A 418 29.16 -6.28 -11.76
CA ARG A 418 28.27 -6.38 -12.94
C ARG A 418 27.49 -7.72 -13.00
N SER A 419 27.55 -8.52 -11.94
CA SER A 419 26.89 -9.83 -11.86
C SER A 419 26.07 -10.00 -10.58
N LEU A 420 25.60 -8.88 -10.01
CA LEU A 420 24.82 -8.86 -8.78
C LEU A 420 23.47 -8.17 -9.04
N PRO A 421 22.32 -8.82 -8.79
CA PRO A 421 21.04 -8.14 -8.83
C PRO A 421 20.85 -7.23 -7.61
N GLN A 422 20.03 -6.19 -7.74
CA GLN A 422 19.73 -5.31 -6.59
C GLN A 422 18.90 -6.04 -5.52
N THR A 423 17.92 -6.84 -5.95
CA THR A 423 17.07 -7.66 -5.07
C THR A 423 17.16 -9.13 -5.50
N PRO A 424 16.83 -10.11 -4.64
CA PRO A 424 16.98 -11.53 -4.96
C PRO A 424 16.31 -11.90 -6.28
N TRP A 425 17.09 -12.46 -7.21
CA TRP A 425 16.55 -12.84 -8.52
C TRP A 425 16.13 -14.31 -8.50
N ILE A 426 14.85 -14.53 -8.20
CA ILE A 426 14.24 -15.86 -8.12
C ILE A 426 13.20 -15.98 -9.23
N ILE A 427 13.29 -17.03 -10.05
CA ILE A 427 12.32 -17.36 -11.09
C ILE A 427 11.85 -18.79 -10.84
N ASP A 428 10.55 -18.99 -10.71
CA ASP A 428 9.94 -20.30 -10.44
C ASP A 428 10.48 -21.02 -9.20
N GLY A 429 10.88 -20.23 -8.18
CA GLY A 429 11.48 -20.73 -6.94
C GLY A 429 12.98 -21.02 -7.05
N GLU A 430 13.57 -20.94 -8.24
CA GLU A 430 15.00 -21.12 -8.45
C GLU A 430 15.72 -19.78 -8.44
N ARG A 431 16.79 -19.70 -7.62
CA ARG A 431 17.68 -18.55 -7.62
C ARG A 431 18.50 -18.54 -8.91
N ARG A 432 18.43 -17.42 -9.64
CA ARG A 432 19.15 -17.22 -10.91
C ARG A 432 20.56 -16.66 -10.71
N MET A 433 20.80 -15.93 -9.61
CA MET A 433 22.11 -15.37 -9.28
C MET A 433 22.34 -15.39 -7.77
N ASP A 434 23.59 -15.60 -7.39
CA ASP A 434 24.00 -15.62 -5.99
C ASP A 434 23.91 -14.24 -5.36
N SER A 435 23.21 -14.17 -4.22
CA SER A 435 23.02 -12.96 -3.43
C SER A 435 22.32 -11.80 -4.19
N SER A 436 22.17 -10.69 -3.50
CA SER A 436 21.72 -9.41 -4.03
C SER A 436 22.29 -8.26 -3.20
N VAL A 437 22.21 -7.03 -3.70
CA VAL A 437 22.55 -5.82 -2.91
C VAL A 437 21.72 -5.78 -1.62
N GLU A 438 20.41 -6.04 -1.74
CA GLU A 438 19.46 -6.13 -0.64
C GLU A 438 19.93 -7.09 0.46
N GLU A 439 20.29 -8.32 0.11
CA GLU A 439 20.71 -9.34 1.09
C GLU A 439 22.03 -8.96 1.78
N LEU A 440 23.02 -8.50 0.99
CA LEU A 440 24.34 -8.10 1.52
C LEU A 440 24.25 -6.95 2.53
N ILE A 441 23.24 -6.09 2.41
CA ILE A 441 22.98 -4.97 3.32
C ILE A 441 22.10 -5.42 4.49
N SER A 442 21.01 -6.12 4.20
CA SER A 442 19.92 -6.32 5.17
C SER A 442 20.21 -7.45 6.16
N GLU A 443 20.98 -8.48 5.78
CA GLU A 443 21.30 -9.58 6.68
C GLU A 443 22.10 -9.15 7.93
N PRO A 444 23.20 -8.36 7.81
CA PRO A 444 23.88 -7.82 8.99
C PRO A 444 23.00 -6.92 9.85
N LEU A 445 22.12 -6.12 9.23
CA LEU A 445 21.17 -5.27 9.96
C LEU A 445 20.15 -6.09 10.74
N MET A 446 19.54 -7.11 10.13
CA MET A 446 18.63 -8.03 10.79
C MET A 446 19.28 -8.68 12.02
N GLN A 447 20.52 -9.15 11.89
CA GLN A 447 21.26 -9.77 12.99
C GLN A 447 21.60 -8.75 14.08
N GLY A 448 22.03 -7.54 13.69
CA GLY A 448 22.36 -6.45 14.61
C GLY A 448 21.19 -6.04 15.51
N PHE A 449 20.01 -5.87 14.91
CA PHE A 449 18.78 -5.47 15.59
C PHE A 449 17.95 -6.66 16.12
N ALA A 450 18.38 -7.89 15.83
CA ALA A 450 17.63 -9.12 16.12
C ALA A 450 16.16 -9.01 15.63
N ALA A 451 16.00 -8.56 14.39
CA ALA A 451 14.71 -8.40 13.72
C ALA A 451 14.19 -9.72 13.14
N GLU A 452 12.88 -9.88 13.07
CA GLU A 452 12.23 -11.09 12.55
C GLU A 452 12.11 -11.09 11.02
N GLY A 453 12.16 -9.91 10.41
CA GLY A 453 12.12 -9.73 8.97
C GLY A 453 12.56 -8.33 8.58
N PHE A 454 12.55 -8.05 7.28
CA PHE A 454 12.85 -6.73 6.76
C PHE A 454 12.10 -6.44 5.46
N ASN A 455 11.93 -5.17 5.15
CA ASN A 455 11.57 -4.69 3.81
C ASN A 455 12.65 -3.73 3.31
N PHE A 456 13.24 -4.02 2.15
CA PHE A 456 14.23 -3.17 1.51
C PHE A 456 13.57 -2.24 0.49
N SER A 457 14.00 -0.99 0.45
CA SER A 457 13.56 -0.01 -0.54
C SER A 457 14.71 0.91 -0.94
N SER A 458 14.70 1.40 -2.16
CA SER A 458 15.75 2.28 -2.69
C SER A 458 15.17 3.35 -3.60
N SER A 459 15.90 4.46 -3.77
CA SER A 459 15.52 5.51 -4.73
C SER A 459 15.86 5.06 -6.15
N GLY A 460 14.96 4.26 -6.76
CA GLY A 460 15.15 3.62 -8.06
C GLY A 460 16.02 2.35 -8.02
N ARG A 461 16.36 1.86 -9.22
CA ARG A 461 17.05 0.58 -9.44
C ARG A 461 17.94 0.61 -10.68
N GLU A 462 19.02 -0.16 -10.65
CA GLU A 462 19.87 -0.47 -11.80
C GLU A 462 19.78 -1.95 -12.23
N ASP A 463 20.15 -2.23 -13.47
CA ASP A 463 20.25 -3.59 -14.00
C ASP A 463 21.41 -4.36 -13.35
N VAL A 464 21.42 -5.69 -13.51
CA VAL A 464 22.45 -6.59 -12.93
C VAL A 464 23.87 -6.20 -13.37
N ASP A 465 24.03 -5.84 -14.63
CA ASP A 465 25.30 -5.51 -15.30
C ASP A 465 25.75 -4.05 -15.09
N VAL A 466 24.96 -3.26 -14.37
CA VAL A 466 25.23 -1.84 -14.13
C VAL A 466 25.85 -1.64 -12.75
N ARG A 467 26.93 -0.85 -12.67
CA ARG A 467 27.52 -0.43 -11.40
C ARG A 467 26.84 0.82 -10.86
N THR A 468 26.99 1.07 -9.57
CA THR A 468 26.59 2.32 -8.93
C THR A 468 27.76 2.86 -8.13
N LEU A 469 28.33 3.95 -8.61
CA LEU A 469 29.58 4.54 -8.16
C LEU A 469 29.30 5.87 -7.44
N GLY A 470 30.32 6.73 -7.33
CA GLY A 470 30.25 8.00 -6.62
C GLY A 470 29.73 7.84 -5.19
N GLN A 471 28.78 8.71 -4.81
CA GLN A 471 28.14 8.69 -3.49
C GLN A 471 27.16 7.51 -3.31
N GLY A 472 26.88 6.74 -4.34
CA GLY A 472 25.98 5.60 -4.27
C GLY A 472 24.50 5.97 -4.36
N ARG A 473 23.64 4.95 -4.38
CA ARG A 473 22.18 5.08 -4.42
C ARG A 473 21.60 5.07 -3.00
N PRO A 474 20.69 6.00 -2.66
CA PRO A 474 19.94 5.96 -1.40
C PRO A 474 19.10 4.69 -1.26
N PHE A 475 19.12 4.11 -0.05
CA PHE A 475 18.29 2.99 0.33
C PHE A 475 17.76 3.13 1.77
N ALA A 476 16.74 2.35 2.09
CA ALA A 476 16.20 2.15 3.42
C ALA A 476 15.84 0.68 3.65
N VAL A 477 16.05 0.22 4.88
CA VAL A 477 15.66 -1.09 5.38
C VAL A 477 14.72 -0.89 6.56
N GLU A 478 13.47 -1.30 6.39
CA GLU A 478 12.50 -1.41 7.48
C GLU A 478 12.73 -2.74 8.19
N LEU A 479 13.20 -2.71 9.42
CA LEU A 479 13.43 -3.89 10.26
C LEU A 479 12.17 -4.19 11.07
N LEU A 480 11.60 -5.37 10.84
CA LEU A 480 10.31 -5.78 11.40
C LEU A 480 10.50 -6.47 12.76
N ASN A 481 9.69 -6.04 13.74
CA ASN A 481 9.66 -6.58 15.08
C ASN A 481 11.06 -6.73 15.74
N PRO A 482 11.88 -5.67 15.76
CA PRO A 482 13.25 -5.74 16.29
C PRO A 482 13.25 -6.00 17.79
N ARG A 483 14.14 -6.89 18.24
CA ARG A 483 14.32 -7.19 19.68
C ARG A 483 15.33 -6.28 20.35
N ARG A 484 16.24 -5.70 19.56
CA ARG A 484 17.20 -4.68 20.02
C ARG A 484 16.83 -3.33 19.43
N THR A 485 16.82 -2.31 20.26
CA THR A 485 16.35 -0.97 19.90
C THR A 485 17.39 0.10 20.20
N ALA A 486 18.59 -0.28 20.62
CA ALA A 486 19.72 0.63 20.73
C ALA A 486 20.11 1.18 19.34
N THR A 487 19.78 2.45 19.10
CA THR A 487 19.99 3.16 17.83
C THR A 487 21.19 4.11 17.85
N GLY A 488 22.10 3.96 18.83
CA GLY A 488 23.27 4.81 18.98
C GLY A 488 24.14 4.83 17.72
N SER A 489 24.70 6.01 17.39
CA SER A 489 25.53 6.22 16.19
C SER A 489 26.70 5.24 16.10
N GLU A 490 27.32 4.88 17.22
CA GLU A 490 28.41 3.91 17.28
C GLU A 490 28.00 2.52 16.78
N MET A 491 26.83 2.03 17.20
CA MET A 491 26.31 0.72 16.77
C MET A 491 26.05 0.71 15.27
N VAL A 492 25.42 1.77 14.75
CA VAL A 492 25.11 1.87 13.32
C VAL A 492 26.40 1.98 12.50
N HIS A 493 27.39 2.75 12.96
CA HIS A 493 28.70 2.82 12.30
C HIS A 493 29.41 1.46 12.29
N LYS A 494 29.35 0.70 13.39
CA LYS A 494 29.89 -0.67 13.43
C LYS A 494 29.19 -1.60 12.43
N LEU A 495 27.87 -1.49 12.27
CA LEU A 495 27.12 -2.25 11.27
C LEU A 495 27.53 -1.87 9.83
N GLN A 496 27.77 -0.58 9.57
CA GLN A 496 28.31 -0.12 8.28
C GLN A 496 29.67 -0.77 7.98
N LEU A 497 30.58 -0.76 8.96
CA LEU A 497 31.89 -1.43 8.82
C LEU A 497 31.75 -2.93 8.60
N GLN A 498 30.82 -3.59 9.29
CA GLN A 498 30.54 -5.01 9.11
C GLN A 498 30.04 -5.33 7.70
N ILE A 499 29.09 -4.53 7.18
CA ILE A 499 28.58 -4.69 5.81
C ILE A 499 29.72 -4.51 4.80
N ASN A 500 30.53 -3.46 4.95
CA ASN A 500 31.66 -3.17 4.06
C ASN A 500 32.77 -4.22 4.14
N GLY A 501 32.97 -4.84 5.30
CA GLY A 501 33.94 -5.93 5.49
C GLY A 501 33.48 -7.28 4.96
N ALA A 502 32.17 -7.49 4.77
CA ALA A 502 31.60 -8.79 4.40
C ALA A 502 31.70 -9.11 2.90
N SER A 503 31.77 -8.09 2.03
CA SER A 503 31.78 -8.28 0.58
C SER A 503 32.47 -7.13 -0.14
N ASN A 504 33.21 -7.43 -1.21
CA ASN A 504 33.76 -6.42 -2.12
C ASN A 504 32.80 -6.06 -3.27
N LYS A 505 31.61 -6.69 -3.34
CA LYS A 505 30.64 -6.45 -4.41
C LYS A 505 29.86 -5.15 -4.23
N ILE A 506 29.75 -4.67 -2.99
CA ILE A 506 29.06 -3.45 -2.60
C ILE A 506 29.89 -2.66 -1.59
N GLY A 507 29.53 -1.40 -1.39
CA GLY A 507 29.97 -0.61 -0.24
C GLY A 507 28.81 0.25 0.24
N VAL A 508 28.71 0.49 1.53
CA VAL A 508 27.66 1.28 2.18
C VAL A 508 28.30 2.47 2.91
N ARG A 509 27.63 3.61 2.84
CA ARG A 509 27.97 4.85 3.55
C ARG A 509 26.71 5.51 4.11
N ASP A 510 26.92 6.54 4.93
CA ASP A 510 25.85 7.36 5.53
C ASP A 510 24.80 6.54 6.30
N LEU A 511 25.18 5.37 6.82
CA LEU A 511 24.25 4.48 7.49
C LEU A 511 23.74 5.12 8.79
N GLN A 512 22.43 5.26 8.92
CA GLN A 512 21.79 5.95 10.04
C GLN A 512 20.38 5.44 10.27
N VAL A 513 19.89 5.57 11.50
CA VAL A 513 18.47 5.32 11.80
C VAL A 513 17.65 6.52 11.39
N VAL A 514 16.53 6.28 10.71
CA VAL A 514 15.64 7.32 10.19
C VAL A 514 14.19 7.07 10.62
N THR A 515 13.32 8.05 10.40
CA THR A 515 11.88 7.90 10.63
C THR A 515 11.16 7.43 9.37
N ARG A 516 10.00 6.79 9.54
CA ARG A 516 9.15 6.37 8.43
C ARG A 516 8.82 7.52 7.47
N ASP A 517 8.54 8.70 8.02
CA ASP A 517 8.12 9.86 7.22
C ASP A 517 9.24 10.36 6.31
N SER A 518 10.50 10.19 6.72
CA SER A 518 11.66 10.56 5.90
C SER A 518 11.80 9.71 4.62
N LEU A 519 11.18 8.54 4.56
CA LEU A 519 11.19 7.68 3.37
C LEU A 519 10.46 8.31 2.17
N LEU A 520 9.58 9.30 2.40
CA LEU A 520 8.90 10.04 1.35
C LEU A 520 9.90 10.78 0.44
N PHE A 521 10.99 11.31 1.01
CA PHE A 521 12.03 12.00 0.25
C PHE A 521 12.75 11.06 -0.73
N MET A 522 12.90 9.78 -0.36
CA MET A 522 13.51 8.75 -1.21
C MET A 522 12.65 8.49 -2.46
N LYS A 523 11.33 8.38 -2.29
CA LYS A 523 10.36 8.16 -3.37
C LYS A 523 10.28 9.36 -4.30
N GLN A 524 10.16 10.56 -3.75
CA GLN A 524 10.20 11.80 -4.54
C GLN A 524 11.49 11.91 -5.36
N GLY A 525 12.63 11.53 -4.76
CA GLY A 525 13.92 11.48 -5.43
C GLY A 525 13.97 10.54 -6.65
N GLU A 526 13.24 9.44 -6.60
CA GLU A 526 13.16 8.46 -7.69
C GLU A 526 12.48 9.07 -8.92
N GLU A 527 11.41 9.84 -8.70
CA GLU A 527 10.53 10.39 -9.74
C GLU A 527 11.02 11.71 -10.32
N GLU A 528 11.63 12.57 -9.51
CA GLU A 528 11.92 13.95 -9.93
C GLU A 528 13.39 14.23 -10.22
N LYS A 529 14.30 13.60 -9.48
CA LYS A 529 15.72 14.03 -9.49
C LYS A 529 16.48 13.48 -10.67
N THR A 530 17.48 14.23 -11.13
CA THR A 530 18.32 13.79 -12.24
C THR A 530 19.28 12.69 -11.80
N LYS A 531 19.78 11.95 -12.79
CA LYS A 531 20.79 10.91 -12.60
C LYS A 531 21.93 11.16 -13.58
N LEU A 532 23.16 10.91 -13.14
CA LEU A 532 24.36 10.97 -13.96
C LEU A 532 24.84 9.55 -14.24
N TYR A 533 25.14 9.26 -15.50
CA TYR A 533 25.62 7.95 -15.95
C TYR A 533 26.94 8.09 -16.69
N SER A 534 27.78 7.06 -16.62
CA SER A 534 28.90 6.85 -17.56
C SER A 534 28.62 5.61 -18.40
N ALA A 535 28.70 5.72 -19.72
CA ALA A 535 28.50 4.62 -20.64
C ALA A 535 29.73 4.44 -21.54
N LEU A 536 30.23 3.21 -21.68
CA LEU A 536 31.15 2.85 -22.75
C LEU A 536 30.32 2.37 -23.93
N VAL A 537 30.49 3.01 -25.07
CA VAL A 537 29.68 2.80 -26.27
C VAL A 537 30.57 2.41 -27.43
N TRP A 538 30.12 1.42 -28.20
CA TRP A 538 30.68 1.04 -29.48
C TRP A 538 29.89 1.64 -30.64
N SER A 539 30.60 1.95 -31.73
CA SER A 539 30.04 2.44 -33.00
C SER A 539 30.54 1.58 -34.15
N GLU A 540 29.65 1.23 -35.07
CA GLU A 540 29.98 0.48 -36.28
C GLU A 540 30.97 1.24 -37.18
N ARG A 541 30.72 2.54 -37.39
CA ARG A 541 31.62 3.40 -38.17
C ARG A 541 32.71 3.98 -37.29
N GLU A 542 33.85 4.31 -37.90
CA GLU A 542 34.87 5.11 -37.25
C GLU A 542 34.33 6.50 -36.86
N LEU A 543 34.61 6.89 -35.63
CA LEU A 543 34.21 8.13 -35.01
C LEU A 543 35.23 9.23 -35.27
N GLN A 544 34.73 10.43 -35.46
CA GLN A 544 35.51 11.61 -35.82
C GLN A 544 35.35 12.68 -34.74
N LEU A 545 36.30 13.61 -34.66
CA LEU A 545 36.24 14.71 -33.67
C LEU A 545 34.94 15.53 -33.75
N LYS A 546 34.41 15.73 -34.97
CA LYS A 546 33.11 16.39 -35.20
C LYS A 546 31.93 15.69 -34.51
N ASP A 547 32.00 14.37 -34.34
CA ASP A 547 30.94 13.59 -33.69
C ASP A 547 30.96 13.88 -32.18
N VAL A 548 32.15 13.96 -31.60
CA VAL A 548 32.36 14.33 -30.20
C VAL A 548 31.90 15.77 -29.95
N GLU A 549 32.25 16.70 -30.83
CA GLU A 549 31.81 18.11 -30.76
C GLU A 549 30.29 18.24 -30.82
N LEU A 550 29.64 17.51 -31.74
CA LEU A 550 28.18 17.45 -31.85
C LEU A 550 27.55 17.02 -30.52
N LEU A 551 28.00 15.89 -29.96
CA LEU A 551 27.47 15.38 -28.68
C LEU A 551 27.70 16.36 -27.54
N ASN A 552 28.91 16.91 -27.40
CA ASN A 552 29.25 17.89 -26.36
C ASN A 552 28.47 19.21 -26.47
N SER A 553 28.03 19.58 -27.67
CA SER A 553 27.18 20.75 -27.90
C SER A 553 25.70 20.49 -27.67
N THR A 554 25.27 19.21 -27.62
CA THR A 554 23.87 18.82 -27.47
C THR A 554 23.43 18.94 -26.01
N LYS A 555 22.36 19.71 -25.77
CA LYS A 555 21.77 19.94 -24.45
C LYS A 555 20.26 19.88 -24.52
N GLU A 556 19.63 19.51 -23.40
CA GLU A 556 18.17 19.43 -23.25
C GLU A 556 17.49 18.64 -24.39
N LEU A 557 18.11 17.53 -24.80
CA LEU A 557 17.63 16.69 -25.88
C LEU A 557 16.34 15.98 -25.44
N GLN A 558 15.24 16.31 -26.10
CA GLN A 558 13.96 15.64 -25.93
C GLN A 558 14.00 14.27 -26.61
N LEU A 559 13.52 13.25 -25.91
CA LEU A 559 13.42 11.86 -26.37
C LEU A 559 11.99 11.39 -26.24
N ASP A 560 11.50 10.66 -27.24
CA ASP A 560 10.33 9.81 -27.14
C ASP A 560 10.78 8.37 -26.96
N GLN A 561 10.64 7.85 -25.74
CA GLN A 561 10.98 6.47 -25.41
C GLN A 561 9.73 5.61 -25.28
N LYS A 562 9.51 4.71 -26.25
CA LYS A 562 8.58 3.59 -26.02
C LYS A 562 9.14 2.68 -24.94
N THR A 563 8.23 2.05 -24.19
CA THR A 563 8.58 1.11 -23.11
C THR A 563 9.52 0.03 -23.64
N PRO A 564 10.78 -0.09 -23.19
CA PRO A 564 11.79 -0.96 -23.81
C PRO A 564 11.34 -2.40 -23.98
N LEU A 565 11.73 -3.05 -25.09
CA LEU A 565 11.31 -4.43 -25.39
C LEU A 565 11.60 -5.39 -24.22
N ARG A 566 12.79 -5.29 -23.64
CA ARG A 566 13.24 -6.14 -22.52
C ARG A 566 12.40 -6.00 -21.24
N VAL A 567 11.62 -4.92 -21.08
CA VAL A 567 10.76 -4.70 -19.89
C VAL A 567 9.27 -4.75 -20.20
N LEU A 568 8.86 -4.97 -21.46
CA LEU A 568 7.44 -5.05 -21.85
C LEU A 568 6.67 -6.11 -21.08
N HIS A 569 7.33 -7.22 -20.72
CA HIS A 569 6.73 -8.28 -19.90
C HIS A 569 6.37 -7.84 -18.47
N ARG A 570 6.81 -6.65 -18.01
CA ARG A 570 6.53 -6.12 -16.66
C ARG A 570 5.88 -4.75 -16.66
N ARG A 571 5.90 -4.04 -17.78
CA ARG A 571 5.48 -2.63 -17.87
C ARG A 571 4.54 -2.46 -19.07
N PRO A 572 3.43 -1.71 -18.90
CA PRO A 572 2.53 -1.46 -20.01
C PRO A 572 3.24 -0.68 -21.11
N LEU A 573 2.93 -1.01 -22.35
CA LEU A 573 3.39 -0.27 -23.52
C LEU A 573 2.89 1.17 -23.45
N ALA A 574 3.83 2.11 -23.41
CA ALA A 574 3.58 3.54 -23.47
C ALA A 574 4.82 4.23 -24.06
N VAL A 575 4.59 5.35 -24.76
CA VAL A 575 5.61 6.34 -25.12
C VAL A 575 5.76 7.31 -23.96
N ARG A 576 7.00 7.58 -23.54
CA ARG A 576 7.28 8.53 -22.46
C ARG A 576 8.29 9.57 -22.96
N PRO A 577 7.90 10.85 -22.98
CA PRO A 577 8.84 11.94 -23.20
C PRO A 577 9.90 11.96 -22.09
N ARG A 578 11.17 12.08 -22.46
CA ARG A 578 12.33 12.13 -21.57
C ARG A 578 13.30 13.20 -22.03
N VAL A 579 14.15 13.65 -21.12
CA VAL A 579 15.16 14.66 -21.42
C VAL A 579 16.54 14.15 -21.05
N VAL A 580 17.49 14.30 -21.98
CA VAL A 580 18.93 14.23 -21.70
C VAL A 580 19.41 15.66 -21.56
N HIS A 581 19.67 16.09 -20.33
CA HIS A 581 20.05 17.47 -20.03
C HIS A 581 21.42 17.82 -20.61
N THR A 582 22.39 16.92 -20.43
CA THR A 582 23.75 17.11 -20.95
C THR A 582 24.34 15.79 -21.42
N ILE A 583 25.07 15.85 -22.53
CA ILE A 583 25.93 14.79 -23.01
C ILE A 583 27.36 15.32 -22.98
N HIS A 584 28.26 14.58 -22.34
CA HIS A 584 29.69 14.75 -22.50
C HIS A 584 30.27 13.50 -23.14
N ALA A 585 31.09 13.64 -24.17
CA ALA A 585 31.66 12.55 -24.93
C ALA A 585 33.18 12.70 -24.99
N ASP A 586 33.87 11.59 -24.71
CA ASP A 586 35.31 11.44 -24.86
C ASP A 586 35.59 10.27 -25.80
N LEU A 587 36.47 10.49 -26.78
CA LEU A 587 36.91 9.43 -27.69
C LEU A 587 37.90 8.51 -26.95
N VAL A 588 37.59 7.22 -26.92
CA VAL A 588 38.46 6.19 -26.33
C VAL A 588 39.38 5.61 -27.42
N ASP A 589 38.78 5.23 -28.55
CA ASP A 589 39.46 4.80 -29.77
C ASP A 589 38.59 5.10 -31.00
N ALA A 590 38.98 4.63 -32.18
CA ALA A 590 38.27 4.90 -33.43
C ALA A 590 36.80 4.42 -33.43
N HIS A 591 36.42 3.45 -32.61
CA HIS A 591 35.07 2.88 -32.56
C HIS A 591 34.40 3.01 -31.19
N GLN A 592 35.06 3.61 -30.20
CA GLN A 592 34.55 3.68 -28.84
C GLN A 592 34.48 5.11 -28.28
N LEU A 593 33.35 5.39 -27.63
CA LEU A 593 33.12 6.62 -26.86
C LEU A 593 32.87 6.28 -25.41
N ARG A 594 33.40 7.11 -24.52
CA ARG A 594 32.87 7.21 -23.16
C ARG A 594 31.92 8.39 -23.11
N LEU A 595 30.66 8.12 -22.79
CA LEU A 595 29.63 9.12 -22.61
C LEU A 595 29.39 9.36 -21.13
N GLN A 596 29.30 10.61 -20.71
CA GLN A 596 28.69 11.01 -19.45
C GLN A 596 27.36 11.69 -19.74
N LEU A 597 26.28 11.15 -19.18
CA LEU A 597 24.91 11.54 -19.50
C LEU A 597 24.20 11.99 -18.22
N ARG A 598 23.73 13.24 -18.18
CA ARG A 598 22.79 13.70 -17.15
C ARG A 598 21.39 13.65 -17.72
N THR A 599 20.51 12.86 -17.10
CA THR A 599 19.16 12.65 -17.63
C THR A 599 18.08 12.93 -16.60
N GLN A 600 16.88 13.17 -17.11
CA GLN A 600 15.65 13.08 -16.34
C GLN A 600 15.53 11.70 -15.67
N ALA A 601 14.77 11.66 -14.57
CA ALA A 601 14.38 10.42 -13.93
C ALA A 601 13.67 9.46 -14.91
N GLY A 602 13.98 8.16 -14.80
CA GLY A 602 13.33 7.12 -15.59
C GLY A 602 13.66 7.10 -17.07
N THR A 603 14.72 7.79 -17.52
CA THR A 603 15.28 7.64 -18.87
C THR A 603 16.00 6.31 -19.00
N TYR A 604 15.71 5.55 -20.05
CA TYR A 604 16.33 4.26 -20.33
C TYR A 604 17.59 4.45 -21.17
N ILE A 605 18.76 4.41 -20.51
CA ILE A 605 20.04 4.80 -21.12
C ILE A 605 20.50 3.83 -22.19
N LYS A 606 20.36 2.52 -21.99
CA LYS A 606 20.73 1.51 -22.99
C LYS A 606 19.99 1.76 -24.30
N GLU A 607 18.68 1.95 -24.19
CA GLU A 607 17.79 2.20 -25.33
C GLU A 607 18.00 3.58 -25.98
N PHE A 608 18.47 4.59 -25.23
CA PHE A 608 18.94 5.84 -25.84
C PHE A 608 20.20 5.63 -26.69
N VAL A 609 21.09 4.70 -26.32
CA VAL A 609 22.30 4.39 -27.09
C VAL A 609 21.96 3.59 -28.34
N HIS A 610 21.37 2.40 -28.20
CA HIS A 610 21.15 1.46 -29.31
C HIS A 610 19.85 1.69 -30.09
N GLY A 611 18.96 2.56 -29.59
CA GLY A 611 17.72 2.96 -30.25
C GLY A 611 16.55 1.99 -30.12
N ASP A 612 16.77 0.78 -29.59
CA ASP A 612 15.77 -0.28 -29.40
C ASP A 612 14.97 -0.55 -30.69
N PHE A 613 15.69 -0.71 -31.81
CA PHE A 613 15.11 -0.86 -33.16
C PHE A 613 14.20 0.32 -33.57
N GLY A 614 14.58 1.55 -33.20
CA GLY A 614 13.85 2.77 -33.53
C GLY A 614 12.69 3.10 -32.58
N ARG A 615 12.58 2.37 -31.46
CA ARG A 615 11.55 2.59 -30.41
C ARG A 615 11.92 3.73 -29.45
N THR A 616 13.18 4.17 -29.45
CA THR A 616 13.64 5.42 -28.82
C THR A 616 14.09 6.39 -29.91
N GLN A 617 13.51 7.59 -29.94
CA GLN A 617 13.86 8.63 -30.92
C GLN A 617 13.91 10.04 -30.30
N PRO A 618 14.91 10.87 -30.64
CA PRO A 618 16.18 10.47 -31.24
C PRO A 618 16.96 9.49 -30.33
N ASN A 619 17.94 8.81 -30.90
CA ASN A 619 18.90 7.95 -30.20
C ASN A 619 20.32 8.21 -30.70
N LEU A 620 21.34 7.71 -30.00
CA LEU A 620 22.74 7.98 -30.37
C LEU A 620 23.07 7.55 -31.80
N GLY A 621 22.57 6.39 -32.24
CA GLY A 621 22.76 5.92 -33.60
C GLY A 621 22.19 6.87 -34.65
N SER A 622 20.99 7.40 -34.42
CA SER A 622 20.37 8.42 -35.29
C SER A 622 21.12 9.76 -35.27
N LEU A 623 21.65 10.17 -34.11
CA LEU A 623 22.42 11.42 -33.97
C LEU A 623 23.76 11.36 -34.73
N LEU A 624 24.42 10.21 -34.68
CA LEU A 624 25.74 10.00 -35.30
C LEU A 624 25.65 9.36 -36.69
N ASN A 625 24.46 9.01 -37.16
CA ASN A 625 24.24 8.26 -38.40
C ASN A 625 25.10 6.97 -38.45
N THR A 626 24.97 6.12 -37.44
CA THR A 626 25.66 4.83 -37.32
C THR A 626 24.88 3.85 -36.45
N CYS A 627 25.21 2.57 -36.50
CA CYS A 627 24.78 1.63 -35.47
C CYS A 627 25.67 1.81 -34.23
N ALA A 628 25.04 1.99 -33.06
CA ALA A 628 25.72 2.11 -31.79
C ALA A 628 25.19 1.08 -30.80
N ASP A 629 26.05 0.57 -29.93
CA ASP A 629 25.65 -0.33 -28.84
C ASP A 629 26.40 -0.01 -27.56
N ILE A 630 25.81 -0.36 -26.42
CA ILE A 630 26.35 -0.06 -25.10
C ILE A 630 27.10 -1.28 -24.55
N LEU A 631 28.38 -1.09 -24.27
CA LEU A 631 29.25 -2.14 -23.73
C LEU A 631 29.22 -2.16 -22.21
N GLU A 632 29.24 -0.99 -21.59
CA GLU A 632 29.23 -0.83 -20.14
C GLU A 632 28.39 0.36 -19.72
N LEU A 633 27.76 0.27 -18.55
CA LEU A 633 27.00 1.37 -17.97
C LEU A 633 27.22 1.44 -16.46
N ASP A 634 27.44 2.65 -15.98
CA ASP A 634 27.62 2.97 -14.57
C ASP A 634 26.71 4.13 -14.20
N VAL A 635 26.12 4.06 -13.01
CA VAL A 635 25.46 5.19 -12.35
C VAL A 635 26.52 5.94 -11.54
N GLU A 636 26.80 7.19 -11.88
CA GLU A 636 27.80 8.03 -11.20
C GLU A 636 27.20 8.84 -10.06
N SER A 637 25.98 9.35 -10.25
CA SER A 637 25.23 10.06 -9.21
C SER A 637 23.73 9.83 -9.32
N VAL A 638 23.10 9.80 -8.14
CA VAL A 638 21.65 9.88 -7.97
C VAL A 638 21.41 11.15 -7.16
N ASP A 639 20.85 12.19 -7.79
CA ASP A 639 20.87 13.57 -7.24
C ASP A 639 19.77 13.79 -6.19
N VAL A 640 19.79 12.95 -5.15
CA VAL A 640 18.83 12.93 -4.04
C VAL A 640 19.58 13.30 -2.77
N ASN A 641 19.21 14.45 -2.18
CA ASN A 641 19.77 14.97 -0.93
C ASN A 641 19.18 14.27 0.31
N TRP A 642 19.06 12.94 0.24
CA TRP A 642 18.59 12.07 1.32
C TRP A 642 19.15 10.65 1.12
N PRO A 643 19.56 9.93 2.19
CA PRO A 643 19.68 10.43 3.56
C PRO A 643 20.78 11.51 3.68
N PRO A 644 20.80 12.33 4.74
CA PRO A 644 21.87 13.31 4.91
C PRO A 644 23.22 12.60 5.12
N PRO A 645 24.34 13.15 4.63
CA PRO A 645 25.65 12.58 4.89
C PRO A 645 25.97 12.50 6.39
N VAL A 646 26.66 11.44 6.82
CA VAL A 646 27.11 11.28 8.21
C VAL A 646 28.62 11.46 8.27
N ASN A 647 29.11 12.29 9.18
CA ASN A 647 30.55 12.42 9.42
C ASN A 647 31.05 11.18 10.17
N ASP A 648 31.82 10.32 9.52
CA ASP A 648 32.41 9.10 10.10
C ASP A 648 33.59 9.37 11.07
N THR A 649 33.77 10.61 11.55
CA THR A 649 34.80 10.91 12.56
C THR A 649 34.32 10.45 13.94
N PRO A 650 35.01 9.52 14.62
CA PRO A 650 34.75 9.28 16.03
C PRO A 650 34.95 10.60 16.77
N ALA A 651 34.00 10.94 17.65
CA ALA A 651 34.14 12.08 18.53
C ALA A 651 35.38 11.84 19.40
N THR A 652 36.55 12.34 18.98
CA THR A 652 37.69 12.51 19.87
C THR A 652 37.22 13.36 21.03
N GLU A 653 37.33 12.78 22.23
CA GLU A 653 37.05 13.41 23.51
C GLU A 653 37.46 14.88 23.48
N ALA A 654 36.49 15.77 23.69
CA ALA A 654 36.76 17.17 23.87
C ALA A 654 37.67 17.32 25.10
N ASN A 655 38.96 17.56 24.86
CA ASN A 655 39.94 17.85 25.88
C ASN A 655 39.59 19.23 26.48
N PRO A 656 39.15 19.34 27.74
CA PRO A 656 38.66 20.60 28.30
C PRO A 656 39.84 21.43 28.82
N GLN A 657 40.79 21.78 27.95
CA GLN A 657 41.91 22.66 28.29
C GLN A 657 42.35 23.50 27.07
N GLN A 658 41.45 24.28 26.48
CA GLN A 658 41.85 25.44 25.69
C GLN A 658 40.67 26.40 25.49
N ASN A 659 40.39 27.18 26.54
CA ASN A 659 39.68 28.46 26.43
C ASN A 659 40.00 29.29 27.67
N CYS A 660 41.22 29.81 27.70
CA CYS A 660 41.60 31.01 28.43
C CYS A 660 42.71 31.64 27.60
N LEU A 661 42.63 32.96 27.42
CA LEU A 661 43.51 33.85 26.62
C LEU A 661 43.01 34.10 25.20
N ASP A 662 42.01 34.99 25.10
CA ASP A 662 42.19 36.24 24.34
C ASP A 662 41.00 37.18 24.60
N GLU A 663 41.12 37.98 25.67
CA GLU A 663 40.53 39.32 25.72
C GLU A 663 41.65 40.30 26.09
N GLY A 664 41.95 41.23 25.17
CA GLY A 664 42.72 42.43 25.45
C GLY A 664 44.01 42.60 24.63
N VAL A 665 43.90 43.24 23.47
CA VAL A 665 44.42 44.60 23.12
C VAL A 665 44.25 44.83 21.62
#